data_AF-C3XIH8-F1
#
_entry.id   AF-C3XIH8-F1
#
_cell.length_a   1.000
_cell.length_b   1.000
_cell.length_c   1.000
_cell.angle_alpha   90.00
_cell.angle_beta   90.00
_cell.angle_gamma   90.00
#
_symmetry.space_group_name_H-M   'P 1'
#
loop_
_entity.id
_entity.type
_entity.pdbx_description
1 polymer ?
#
loop_
_entity_poly.entity_id
_entity_poly.type
_entity_poly.pdbx_seq_one_letter_code
_entity_poly.pdbx_strand_id
1 'polypeptide(L)'
;MSYKNRIESILKELNQGVYEKDEALKLILLSFLSGKSAFLYGPPGTAKSLVARRVALAFDMSDSKKADSKKDSASGSHSLDCSYFRAVTTDKVAPTLKYEQNKQSTTTNPRIRDEEKQTQKADSNTFFAYLMNRFSTPEEIFGPIDIAELKQNRLTRSTQGYLPTAHFAFLDEIWKSSPAILNTLLTIINEKIYRDGNMDIKVPLKGLVCASNEFPTPNQGLEALYDRLIIRLKVLSVEKKASFEALLKGIDEAKPTITKPFNLQELQDITQKAKSITFSTQSLKALHHLKSLIETHNKALDKDTTDLDFSLVSTQESEKIYISDRRWVAMAELLRVAAVLSDRDEVLPIDIMLLKHCLWSSESHIDIIQDILAKALENTIHINLDEFDISHLQDEYEVQYELVKTEFYSRNKAKKVSQKKKDEYTNACDTLLESIMSLQERLAQIYNTQKSSLYNVFLNDTDYDIALQDIAEKQTQLERLYLALDQLKHIIARQIEPMPLKYMDKSRIIYHPKTKDELLNLIDDKSVYLGDIDTSAITDMSGLFRDSNRTDFSGIEYWDVSSVVNMRCMFYGAKKFDQPLDFWNVSNVKDMRSMFTGATSFNQPLDSWDVSSVTDMYCMFHNARKFNQPLNSWNVSSVEDMSNMFYGAKKFDQPLDFWNVRNVKDMSYMFCGASSFNQPLDSWNVRNATKMQYMFKGATSFNQPLDSWNVSSVEDMSSMFEKATSFNHSLESWRLNKRYVYT
;
A
#
# COMPACT_ATOMS: atom_id res chain seq x y z
N MET A 1 24.28 23.93 0.50
CA MET A 1 23.18 23.06 0.97
C MET A 1 23.26 21.81 0.13
N SER A 2 23.28 20.63 0.75
CA SER A 2 23.34 19.36 0.00
C SER A 2 22.07 19.23 -0.86
N TYR A 3 22.19 18.68 -2.07
CA TYR A 3 21.04 18.48 -2.97
C TYR A 3 20.03 17.52 -2.36
N LYS A 4 20.50 16.49 -1.66
CA LYS A 4 19.68 15.52 -0.93
C LYS A 4 18.67 16.20 0.00
N ASN A 5 19.16 17.01 0.95
CA ASN A 5 18.30 17.64 1.95
C ASN A 5 17.30 18.63 1.31
N ARG A 6 17.69 19.28 0.19
CA ARG A 6 16.81 20.18 -0.54
C ARG A 6 15.69 19.41 -1.25
N ILE A 7 16.01 18.30 -1.91
CA ILE A 7 15.02 17.48 -2.61
C ILE A 7 14.04 16.86 -1.61
N GLU A 8 14.51 16.35 -0.48
CA GLU A 8 13.64 15.82 0.58
C GLU A 8 12.65 16.89 1.08
N SER A 9 13.12 18.13 1.28
CA SER A 9 12.25 19.26 1.65
C SER A 9 11.21 19.56 0.57
N ILE A 10 11.63 19.63 -0.70
CA ILE A 10 10.73 19.88 -1.83
C ILE A 10 9.70 18.75 -1.97
N LEU A 11 10.11 17.48 -1.86
CA LEU A 11 9.19 16.34 -1.94
C LEU A 11 8.17 16.37 -0.79
N LYS A 12 8.60 16.71 0.43
CA LYS A 12 7.71 16.87 1.58
C LYS A 12 6.67 17.98 1.34
N GLU A 13 7.08 19.10 0.74
CA GLU A 13 6.18 20.20 0.36
C GLU A 13 5.23 19.79 -0.79
N LEU A 14 5.72 19.09 -1.81
CA LEU A 14 4.93 18.62 -2.95
C LEU A 14 3.88 17.55 -2.58
N ASN A 15 4.16 16.73 -1.56
CA ASN A 15 3.30 15.66 -1.07
C ASN A 15 2.08 16.17 -0.27
N GLN A 16 2.04 17.44 0.15
CA GLN A 16 0.93 17.98 0.96
C GLN A 16 -0.42 17.87 0.22
N GLY A 17 -1.36 17.07 0.74
CA GLY A 17 -2.66 16.85 0.10
C GLY A 17 -2.65 15.93 -1.13
N VAL A 18 -1.56 15.21 -1.39
CA VAL A 18 -1.50 14.14 -2.40
C VAL A 18 -1.17 12.82 -1.70
N TYR A 19 -2.02 11.82 -1.89
CA TYR A 19 -1.93 10.55 -1.18
C TYR A 19 -1.49 9.43 -2.12
N GLU A 20 -0.54 8.60 -1.68
CA GLU A 20 -0.04 7.43 -2.41
C GLU A 20 0.47 7.76 -3.82
N LYS A 21 1.17 8.90 -3.95
CA LYS A 21 1.85 9.31 -5.21
C LYS A 21 3.28 9.76 -4.97
N ASP A 22 3.89 9.39 -3.84
CA ASP A 22 5.26 9.74 -3.48
C ASP A 22 6.27 9.31 -4.57
N GLU A 23 6.14 8.07 -5.05
CA GLU A 23 7.00 7.50 -6.09
C GLU A 23 6.84 8.27 -7.42
N ALA A 24 5.60 8.62 -7.79
CA ALA A 24 5.33 9.39 -9.00
C ALA A 24 5.92 10.82 -8.92
N LEU A 25 5.81 11.47 -7.75
CA LEU A 25 6.39 12.80 -7.51
C LEU A 25 7.92 12.75 -7.55
N LYS A 26 8.56 11.78 -6.88
CA LYS A 26 10.01 11.54 -6.91
C LYS A 26 10.53 11.41 -8.33
N LEU A 27 9.92 10.54 -9.13
CA LEU A 27 10.44 10.21 -10.45
C LEU A 27 10.12 11.26 -11.51
N ILE A 28 8.99 11.96 -11.43
CA ILE A 28 8.75 13.12 -12.30
C ILE A 28 9.71 14.25 -11.97
N LEU A 29 10.02 14.47 -10.69
CA LEU A 29 11.05 15.43 -10.29
C LEU A 29 12.43 15.04 -10.86
N LEU A 30 12.81 13.77 -10.75
CA LEU A 30 14.03 13.25 -11.38
C LEU A 30 14.01 13.42 -12.91
N SER A 31 12.87 13.17 -13.56
CA SER A 31 12.68 13.38 -15.00
C SER A 31 12.97 14.83 -15.39
N PHE A 32 12.43 15.79 -14.63
CA PHE A 32 12.59 17.22 -14.90
C PHE A 32 14.00 17.71 -14.63
N LEU A 33 14.64 17.24 -13.54
CA LEU A 33 16.02 17.57 -13.19
C LEU A 33 17.03 16.97 -14.19
N SER A 34 16.74 15.79 -14.75
CA SER A 34 17.61 15.11 -15.73
C SER A 34 17.35 15.52 -17.18
N GLY A 35 16.31 16.30 -17.44
CA GLY A 35 15.92 16.68 -18.80
C GLY A 35 15.28 15.54 -19.62
N LYS A 36 14.85 14.46 -18.95
CA LYS A 36 14.25 13.28 -19.57
C LYS A 36 12.72 13.38 -19.58
N SER A 37 12.10 12.55 -20.43
CA SER A 37 10.64 12.45 -20.54
C SER A 37 10.11 11.27 -19.73
N ALA A 38 8.92 11.45 -19.15
CA ALA A 38 8.22 10.44 -18.38
C ALA A 38 6.88 10.06 -19.02
N PHE A 39 6.43 8.82 -18.80
CA PHE A 39 5.13 8.29 -19.20
C PHE A 39 4.36 7.80 -17.97
N LEU A 40 3.12 8.26 -17.82
CA LEU A 40 2.20 7.84 -16.77
C LEU A 40 1.09 6.98 -17.36
N TYR A 41 1.11 5.69 -17.03
CA TYR A 41 0.09 4.72 -17.40
C TYR A 41 -0.92 4.55 -16.25
N GLY A 42 -2.22 4.58 -16.54
CA GLY A 42 -3.24 4.24 -15.55
C GLY A 42 -4.62 4.84 -15.84
N PRO A 43 -5.66 4.42 -15.09
CA PRO A 43 -7.04 4.82 -15.35
C PRO A 43 -7.25 6.34 -15.19
N PRO A 44 -8.29 6.93 -15.81
CA PRO A 44 -8.62 8.34 -15.63
C PRO A 44 -8.94 8.64 -14.16
N GLY A 45 -8.67 9.88 -13.73
CA GLY A 45 -8.95 10.30 -12.35
C GLY A 45 -7.88 9.97 -11.30
N THR A 46 -6.74 9.36 -11.68
CA THR A 46 -5.66 9.00 -10.75
C THR A 46 -4.65 10.13 -10.44
N ALA A 47 -5.08 11.39 -10.56
CA ALA A 47 -4.28 12.59 -10.29
C ALA A 47 -3.01 12.78 -11.17
N LYS A 48 -2.86 12.09 -12.30
CA LYS A 48 -1.70 12.20 -13.22
C LYS A 48 -1.33 13.64 -13.59
N SER A 49 -2.33 14.44 -13.99
CA SER A 49 -2.13 15.85 -14.36
C SER A 49 -1.80 16.75 -13.16
N LEU A 50 -2.30 16.41 -11.97
CA LEU A 50 -1.99 17.13 -10.73
C LEU A 50 -0.53 16.92 -10.32
N VAL A 51 -0.02 15.70 -10.40
CA VAL A 51 1.37 15.36 -10.07
C VAL A 51 2.33 16.15 -10.97
N ALA A 52 2.12 16.14 -12.29
CA ALA A 52 2.98 16.88 -13.23
C ALA A 52 2.94 18.40 -12.99
N ARG A 53 1.76 18.98 -12.72
CA ARG A 53 1.61 20.40 -12.38
C ARG A 53 2.34 20.77 -11.09
N ARG A 54 2.27 19.93 -10.07
CA ARG A 54 2.92 20.19 -8.78
C ARG A 54 4.43 20.17 -8.90
N VAL A 55 5.00 19.18 -9.58
CA VAL A 55 6.46 19.12 -9.77
C VAL A 55 6.99 20.34 -10.51
N ALA A 56 6.22 20.92 -11.45
CA ALA A 56 6.60 22.16 -12.12
C ALA A 56 6.76 23.36 -11.17
N LEU A 57 6.07 23.37 -10.02
CA LEU A 57 6.23 24.40 -8.98
C LEU A 57 7.57 24.32 -8.27
N ALA A 58 8.30 23.20 -8.39
CA ALA A 58 9.64 23.06 -7.85
C ALA A 58 10.69 23.87 -8.63
N PHE A 59 10.29 24.59 -9.68
CA PHE A 59 11.17 25.35 -10.56
C PHE A 59 10.72 26.81 -10.68
N ASP A 60 11.65 27.73 -10.45
CA ASP A 60 11.46 29.15 -10.73
C ASP A 60 12.19 29.50 -12.03
N MET A 61 11.40 29.76 -13.07
CA MET A 61 11.87 30.02 -14.43
C MET A 61 11.74 31.50 -14.81
N SER A 62 11.67 32.40 -13.82
CA SER A 62 11.73 33.83 -14.08
C SER A 62 13.13 34.23 -14.58
N ASP A 63 13.21 34.85 -15.76
CA ASP A 63 14.47 35.33 -16.32
C ASP A 63 15.11 36.37 -15.37
N SER A 64 16.30 36.05 -14.87
CA SER A 64 17.13 36.91 -14.00
C SER A 64 17.76 38.10 -14.75
N LYS A 65 16.98 38.82 -15.56
CA LYS A 65 17.36 40.09 -16.21
C LYS A 65 16.57 41.29 -15.68
N LYS A 66 16.29 41.34 -14.37
CA LYS A 66 15.73 42.52 -13.68
C LYS A 66 16.49 42.92 -12.42
N ALA A 67 17.82 42.74 -12.40
CA ALA A 67 18.66 43.22 -11.29
C ALA A 67 19.42 44.54 -11.59
N ASP A 68 19.53 45.00 -12.84
CA ASP A 68 20.32 46.19 -13.21
C ASP A 68 19.52 47.36 -13.82
N SER A 69 18.32 47.64 -13.29
CA SER A 69 17.63 48.92 -13.56
C SER A 69 16.77 49.37 -12.38
N LYS A 70 17.39 49.52 -11.20
CA LYS A 70 16.86 50.36 -10.12
C LYS A 70 17.86 51.46 -9.78
N LYS A 71 17.97 52.43 -10.68
CA LYS A 71 18.16 53.83 -10.31
C LYS A 71 17.20 54.67 -11.15
N ASP A 72 16.57 55.61 -10.48
CA ASP A 72 15.76 56.71 -11.01
C ASP A 72 14.30 56.40 -11.40
N SER A 73 13.42 56.45 -10.40
CA SER A 73 12.42 57.53 -10.29
C SER A 73 11.50 57.31 -9.10
N ALA A 74 11.47 58.30 -8.22
CA ALA A 74 10.56 58.41 -7.10
C ALA A 74 9.23 59.05 -7.56
N SER A 75 8.13 58.43 -7.17
CA SER A 75 6.77 58.96 -6.91
C SER A 75 5.84 57.74 -7.05
N GLY A 76 5.00 57.33 -6.12
CA GLY A 76 4.19 58.05 -5.15
C GLY A 76 2.91 57.21 -5.05
N SER A 77 2.71 56.55 -3.90
CA SER A 77 1.43 56.10 -3.30
C SER A 77 0.33 55.46 -4.19
N HIS A 78 -0.03 54.21 -3.91
CA HIS A 78 -1.11 53.90 -2.96
C HIS A 78 -1.23 52.39 -2.72
N SER A 79 -1.19 52.01 -1.45
CA SER A 79 -1.66 50.74 -0.90
C SER A 79 -3.14 50.53 -1.21
N LEU A 80 -3.58 49.28 -1.35
CA LEU A 80 -4.69 48.78 -0.54
C LEU A 80 -4.81 47.25 -0.62
N ASP A 81 -4.83 46.71 0.60
CA ASP A 81 -5.20 45.37 1.03
C ASP A 81 -6.56 44.94 0.46
N CYS A 82 -6.71 43.64 0.16
CA CYS A 82 -8.01 43.07 -0.24
C CYS A 82 -8.35 41.85 0.63
N SER A 83 -8.70 42.14 1.88
CA SER A 83 -9.52 41.27 2.73
C SER A 83 -11.00 41.54 2.46
N TYR A 84 -11.77 40.50 2.11
CA TYR A 84 -13.16 40.20 2.55
C TYR A 84 -13.99 39.48 1.47
N PHE A 85 -14.23 38.19 1.71
CA PHE A 85 -15.44 37.49 1.28
C PHE A 85 -16.54 37.75 2.32
N ARG A 86 -17.74 38.16 1.88
CA ARG A 86 -18.97 37.82 2.61
C ARG A 86 -20.20 37.79 1.70
N ALA A 87 -20.95 36.70 1.85
CA ALA A 87 -22.20 36.37 1.20
C ALA A 87 -23.33 37.36 1.53
N VAL A 88 -24.33 37.43 0.63
CA VAL A 88 -25.69 37.85 0.95
C VAL A 88 -26.69 36.95 0.21
N THR A 89 -27.50 36.23 0.99
CA THR A 89 -28.75 35.59 0.63
C THR A 89 -29.91 36.60 0.72
N THR A 90 -30.97 36.44 -0.09
CA THR A 90 -32.40 36.53 0.31
C THR A 90 -33.37 36.29 -0.86
N ASP A 91 -34.04 35.14 -0.83
CA ASP A 91 -35.50 34.91 -0.76
C ASP A 91 -36.58 35.46 -1.74
N LYS A 92 -37.41 34.48 -2.16
CA LYS A 92 -38.89 34.45 -2.39
C LYS A 92 -39.46 34.67 -3.81
N VAL A 93 -40.04 33.60 -4.41
CA VAL A 93 -41.48 33.20 -4.42
C VAL A 93 -41.69 32.11 -5.52
N ALA A 94 -42.42 31.03 -5.19
CA ALA A 94 -42.87 29.94 -6.08
C ALA A 94 -44.39 30.07 -6.38
N PRO A 95 -45.14 29.12 -7.00
CA PRO A 95 -44.82 27.93 -7.82
C PRO A 95 -45.72 27.77 -9.09
N THR A 96 -45.44 26.86 -10.03
CA THR A 96 -46.48 25.98 -10.65
C THR A 96 -45.91 24.84 -11.50
N LEU A 97 -46.58 23.70 -11.40
CA LEU A 97 -46.29 22.38 -11.97
C LEU A 97 -46.61 22.28 -13.48
N LYS A 98 -45.87 21.42 -14.21
CA LYS A 98 -46.42 20.25 -14.95
C LYS A 98 -45.35 19.46 -15.72
N TYR A 99 -45.42 18.14 -15.57
CA TYR A 99 -44.88 17.10 -16.45
C TYR A 99 -45.68 17.07 -17.77
N GLU A 100 -45.02 16.87 -18.93
CA GLU A 100 -45.38 15.85 -19.93
C GLU A 100 -44.42 15.83 -21.13
N GLN A 101 -44.28 14.62 -21.69
CA GLN A 101 -43.42 14.21 -22.81
C GLN A 101 -44.00 14.65 -24.16
N ASN A 102 -43.16 15.04 -25.15
CA ASN A 102 -43.12 14.38 -26.48
C ASN A 102 -42.11 14.97 -27.48
N LYS A 103 -41.35 14.03 -28.06
CA LYS A 103 -40.82 13.88 -29.43
C LYS A 103 -40.74 15.06 -30.42
N GLN A 104 -39.57 15.04 -31.09
CA GLN A 104 -39.29 15.21 -32.53
C GLN A 104 -38.82 16.58 -33.09
N SER A 105 -37.54 16.53 -33.48
CA SER A 105 -36.94 16.94 -34.76
C SER A 105 -36.66 18.42 -35.10
N THR A 106 -35.39 18.58 -35.50
CA THR A 106 -34.82 19.40 -36.59
C THR A 106 -34.49 20.88 -36.34
N THR A 107 -33.17 21.10 -36.18
CA THR A 107 -32.33 22.15 -36.79
C THR A 107 -32.72 23.62 -36.62
N THR A 108 -31.93 24.38 -35.83
CA THR A 108 -30.89 25.31 -36.32
C THR A 108 -30.32 26.17 -35.17
N ASN A 109 -28.98 26.26 -35.11
CA ASN A 109 -28.11 27.26 -34.44
C ASN A 109 -28.27 27.62 -32.95
N PRO A 110 -27.18 27.51 -32.16
CA PRO A 110 -26.88 28.41 -31.07
C PRO A 110 -25.61 29.24 -31.38
N ARG A 111 -25.79 30.55 -31.59
CA ARG A 111 -24.77 31.53 -31.21
C ARG A 111 -24.92 31.80 -29.72
N ILE A 112 -23.80 32.19 -29.09
CA ILE A 112 -23.63 32.67 -27.71
C ILE A 112 -23.15 31.57 -26.73
N ARG A 113 -21.82 31.42 -26.65
CA ARG A 113 -21.04 31.13 -25.43
C ARG A 113 -19.54 31.28 -25.71
N ASP A 114 -19.14 32.47 -26.14
CA ASP A 114 -17.75 32.93 -26.14
C ASP A 114 -17.68 34.10 -25.17
N GLU A 115 -17.46 33.86 -23.86
CA GLU A 115 -17.05 34.94 -22.94
C GLU A 115 -16.45 34.48 -21.59
N GLU A 116 -16.23 33.19 -21.33
CA GLU A 116 -15.56 32.72 -20.09
C GLU A 116 -14.14 32.13 -20.31
N LYS A 117 -13.49 32.40 -21.45
CA LYS A 117 -12.11 31.94 -21.74
C LYS A 117 -11.08 33.04 -21.97
N GLN A 118 -11.32 34.27 -21.47
CA GLN A 118 -10.39 35.38 -21.62
C GLN A 118 -10.12 36.14 -20.32
N THR A 119 -9.66 35.46 -19.27
CA THR A 119 -8.97 36.13 -18.16
C THR A 119 -7.99 35.19 -17.49
N GLN A 120 -6.74 35.23 -17.98
CA GLN A 120 -5.45 34.91 -17.33
C GLN A 120 -4.44 34.42 -18.39
N LYS A 121 -4.08 35.31 -19.34
CA LYS A 121 -2.90 35.17 -20.22
C LYS A 121 -1.94 36.32 -19.91
N ALA A 122 -1.40 36.33 -18.70
CA ALA A 122 -0.30 37.22 -18.32
C ALA A 122 0.31 36.74 -17.00
N ASP A 123 0.90 35.55 -16.98
CA ASP A 123 1.95 35.18 -16.02
C ASP A 123 2.78 34.03 -16.63
N SER A 124 4.10 34.09 -16.43
CA SER A 124 5.18 33.26 -17.01
C SER A 124 4.78 31.91 -17.63
N ASN A 125 5.10 31.69 -18.92
CA ASN A 125 4.76 30.49 -19.68
C ASN A 125 5.61 29.25 -19.29
N THR A 126 5.66 28.92 -18.00
CA THR A 126 6.55 27.89 -17.43
C THR A 126 6.02 26.47 -17.67
N PHE A 127 4.71 26.27 -17.64
CA PHE A 127 4.08 24.95 -17.74
C PHE A 127 2.94 24.93 -18.77
N PHE A 128 2.98 23.98 -19.70
CA PHE A 128 1.95 23.74 -20.70
C PHE A 128 1.23 22.42 -20.43
N ALA A 129 -0.10 22.40 -20.52
CA ALA A 129 -0.88 21.17 -20.40
C ALA A 129 -1.95 21.07 -21.49
N TYR A 130 -2.08 19.89 -22.09
CA TYR A 130 -3.07 19.65 -23.14
C TYR A 130 -3.61 18.22 -23.08
N LEU A 131 -4.91 18.07 -23.37
CA LEU A 131 -5.61 16.79 -23.48
C LEU A 131 -5.76 16.44 -24.96
N MET A 132 -5.07 15.39 -25.40
CA MET A 132 -5.07 14.98 -26.79
C MET A 132 -6.32 14.17 -27.15
N ASN A 133 -6.80 14.36 -28.37
CA ASN A 133 -7.90 13.59 -28.94
C ASN A 133 -7.67 13.38 -30.45
N ARG A 134 -8.52 12.56 -31.08
CA ARG A 134 -8.41 12.21 -32.50
C ARG A 134 -8.60 13.40 -33.46
N PHE A 135 -9.16 14.50 -32.97
CA PHE A 135 -9.42 15.73 -33.72
C PHE A 135 -8.46 16.86 -33.36
N SER A 136 -7.47 16.61 -32.49
CA SER A 136 -6.53 17.63 -32.05
C SER A 136 -5.73 18.13 -33.23
N THR A 137 -5.63 19.44 -33.33
CA THR A 137 -4.96 20.11 -34.44
C THR A 137 -3.60 20.65 -34.01
N PRO A 138 -2.61 20.73 -34.92
CA PRO A 138 -1.32 21.37 -34.61
C PRO A 138 -1.46 22.79 -34.03
N GLU A 139 -2.48 23.54 -34.43
CA GLU A 139 -2.76 24.90 -33.98
C GLU A 139 -3.04 24.99 -32.48
N GLU A 140 -3.71 23.99 -31.91
CA GLU A 140 -4.05 23.96 -30.48
C GLU A 140 -2.84 23.69 -29.58
N ILE A 141 -1.81 23.05 -30.13
CA ILE A 141 -0.64 22.57 -29.36
C ILE A 141 0.57 23.45 -29.59
N PHE A 142 0.83 23.83 -30.85
CA PHE A 142 2.00 24.60 -31.25
C PHE A 142 1.70 26.09 -31.45
N GLY A 143 0.43 26.47 -31.49
CA GLY A 143 -0.02 27.84 -31.64
C GLY A 143 -0.70 28.09 -32.99
N PRO A 144 -1.70 29.00 -33.03
CA PRO A 144 -2.42 29.32 -34.25
C PRO A 144 -1.54 30.06 -35.24
N ILE A 145 -1.87 29.95 -36.53
CA ILE A 145 -1.21 30.71 -37.60
C ILE A 145 -1.55 32.19 -37.43
N ASP A 146 -0.56 33.06 -37.54
CA ASP A 146 -0.75 34.50 -37.50
C ASP A 146 -1.35 34.99 -38.84
N ILE A 147 -2.60 35.43 -38.79
CA ILE A 147 -3.37 35.89 -39.95
C ILE A 147 -2.76 37.18 -40.54
N ALA A 148 -2.11 38.02 -39.74
CA ALA A 148 -1.49 39.26 -40.21
C ALA A 148 -0.22 38.98 -41.03
N GLU A 149 0.58 38.01 -40.60
CA GLU A 149 1.78 37.54 -41.31
C GLU A 149 1.42 36.70 -42.55
N LEU A 150 0.34 35.91 -42.47
CA LEU A 150 -0.17 35.15 -43.61
C LEU A 150 -0.59 36.05 -44.78
N LYS A 151 -1.19 37.23 -44.48
CA LYS A 151 -1.50 38.26 -45.49
C LYS A 151 -0.24 38.83 -46.17
N GLN A 152 0.93 38.65 -45.57
CA GLN A 152 2.23 39.06 -46.11
C GLN A 152 3.00 37.88 -46.73
N ASN A 153 2.31 36.77 -47.06
CA ASN A 153 2.90 35.52 -47.57
C ASN A 153 3.94 34.87 -46.64
N ARG A 154 3.89 35.13 -45.33
CA ARG A 154 4.74 34.46 -44.33
C ARG A 154 3.89 33.53 -43.48
N LEU A 155 4.25 32.25 -43.46
CA LEU A 155 3.58 31.23 -42.64
C LEU A 155 4.27 31.17 -41.28
N THR A 156 3.81 31.98 -40.33
CA THR A 156 4.32 32.04 -38.95
C THR A 156 3.21 31.78 -37.95
N ARG A 157 3.56 31.23 -36.79
CA ARG A 157 2.61 30.90 -35.70
C ARG A 157 2.82 31.76 -34.48
N SER A 158 1.72 32.07 -33.80
CA SER A 158 1.74 32.68 -32.47
C SER A 158 2.01 31.61 -31.41
N THR A 159 3.28 31.35 -31.12
CA THR A 159 3.74 30.28 -30.21
C THR A 159 3.74 30.64 -28.72
N GLN A 160 3.45 31.90 -28.37
CA GLN A 160 3.32 32.37 -26.99
C GLN A 160 2.12 31.71 -26.29
N GLY A 161 2.37 31.08 -25.13
CA GLY A 161 1.34 30.32 -24.40
C GLY A 161 1.25 28.83 -24.79
N TYR A 162 2.06 28.37 -25.75
CA TYR A 162 2.00 27.03 -26.32
C TYR A 162 3.28 26.24 -26.09
N LEU A 163 3.26 24.96 -26.48
CA LEU A 163 4.37 24.02 -26.26
C LEU A 163 5.76 24.54 -26.71
N PRO A 164 5.92 25.24 -27.86
CA PRO A 164 7.25 25.68 -28.30
C PRO A 164 7.95 26.68 -27.37
N THR A 165 7.21 27.35 -26.49
CA THR A 165 7.77 28.32 -25.53
C THR A 165 7.71 27.83 -24.07
N ALA A 166 7.20 26.63 -23.82
CA ALA A 166 7.05 26.07 -22.48
C ALA A 166 8.35 25.40 -21.96
N HIS A 167 8.63 25.55 -20.67
CA HIS A 167 9.75 24.88 -20.00
C HIS A 167 9.40 23.45 -19.57
N PHE A 168 8.15 23.23 -19.16
CA PHE A 168 7.62 21.93 -18.78
C PHE A 168 6.29 21.68 -19.47
N ALA A 169 6.02 20.44 -19.86
CA ALA A 169 4.79 20.09 -20.56
C ALA A 169 4.16 18.80 -20.02
N PHE A 170 2.82 18.78 -20.00
CA PHE A 170 2.00 17.60 -19.74
C PHE A 170 1.05 17.34 -20.91
N LEU A 171 1.15 16.17 -21.53
CA LEU A 171 0.29 15.74 -22.63
C LEU A 171 -0.52 14.51 -22.21
N ASP A 172 -1.82 14.68 -22.02
CA ASP A 172 -2.72 13.57 -21.67
C ASP A 172 -3.25 12.89 -22.93
N GLU A 173 -3.56 11.61 -22.85
CA GLU A 173 -4.12 10.81 -23.95
C GLU A 173 -3.25 10.76 -25.23
N ILE A 174 -1.93 10.69 -25.04
CA ILE A 174 -0.94 10.91 -26.13
C ILE A 174 -1.16 10.03 -27.38
N TRP A 175 -1.63 8.79 -27.22
CA TRP A 175 -1.83 7.85 -28.32
C TRP A 175 -3.06 8.12 -29.18
N LYS A 176 -3.95 9.04 -28.77
CA LYS A 176 -5.15 9.40 -29.53
C LYS A 176 -4.89 10.48 -30.59
N SER A 177 -3.65 10.97 -30.70
CA SER A 177 -3.24 12.11 -31.52
C SER A 177 -2.99 11.76 -32.99
N SER A 178 -3.02 12.77 -33.87
CA SER A 178 -2.67 12.58 -35.29
C SER A 178 -1.16 12.37 -35.51
N PRO A 179 -0.74 11.62 -36.55
CA PRO A 179 0.68 11.41 -36.89
C PRO A 179 1.48 12.71 -37.09
N ALA A 180 0.83 13.77 -37.60
CA ALA A 180 1.47 15.07 -37.82
C ALA A 180 1.95 15.71 -36.50
N ILE A 181 1.13 15.63 -35.44
CA ILE A 181 1.50 16.12 -34.11
C ILE A 181 2.63 15.27 -33.53
N LEU A 182 2.53 13.94 -33.66
CA LEU A 182 3.50 13.01 -33.11
C LEU A 182 4.89 13.17 -33.76
N ASN A 183 4.96 13.34 -35.08
CA ASN A 183 6.21 13.60 -35.78
C ASN A 183 6.86 14.92 -35.35
N THR A 184 6.05 15.96 -35.15
CA THR A 184 6.52 17.25 -34.65
C THR A 184 7.03 17.14 -33.21
N LEU A 185 6.32 16.40 -32.35
CA LEU A 185 6.76 16.10 -30.99
C LEU A 185 8.08 15.32 -30.97
N LEU A 186 8.29 14.38 -31.90
CA LEU A 186 9.55 13.66 -32.04
C LEU A 186 10.71 14.63 -32.34
N THR A 187 10.52 15.60 -33.23
CA THR A 187 11.53 16.64 -33.52
C THR A 187 11.80 17.48 -32.28
N ILE A 188 10.77 17.91 -31.55
CA ILE A 188 10.93 18.71 -30.32
C ILE A 188 11.68 17.90 -29.24
N ILE A 189 11.38 16.62 -29.07
CA ILE A 189 12.04 15.78 -28.05
C ILE A 189 13.52 15.54 -28.39
N ASN A 190 13.85 15.31 -29.67
CA ASN A 190 15.22 14.98 -30.10
C ASN A 190 16.10 16.20 -30.30
N GLU A 191 15.61 17.16 -31.09
CA GLU A 191 16.40 18.30 -31.58
C GLU A 191 16.21 19.52 -30.68
N LYS A 192 15.17 19.52 -29.82
CA LYS A 192 14.74 20.70 -29.04
C LYS A 192 14.48 21.90 -29.96
N ILE A 193 13.98 21.62 -31.17
CA ILE A 193 13.65 22.58 -32.20
C ILE A 193 12.21 22.33 -32.67
N TYR A 194 11.47 23.41 -32.89
CA TYR A 194 10.18 23.43 -33.56
C TYR A 194 10.34 24.17 -34.89
N ARG A 195 9.95 23.53 -36.00
CA ARG A 195 10.05 24.11 -37.35
C ARG A 195 8.75 24.82 -37.69
N ASP A 196 8.77 26.15 -37.69
CA ASP A 196 7.64 26.99 -38.05
C ASP A 196 7.85 27.55 -39.46
N GLY A 197 7.35 26.82 -40.45
CA GLY A 197 7.59 27.12 -41.87
C GLY A 197 9.09 27.04 -42.20
N ASN A 198 9.71 28.18 -42.45
CA ASN A 198 11.13 28.31 -42.78
C ASN A 198 12.02 28.71 -41.60
N MET A 199 11.45 28.86 -40.38
CA MET A 199 12.19 29.27 -39.19
C MET A 199 12.27 28.13 -38.17
N ASP A 200 13.46 27.92 -37.64
CA ASP A 200 13.71 26.99 -36.54
C ASP A 200 13.64 27.73 -35.20
N ILE A 201 12.66 27.37 -34.38
CA ILE A 201 12.46 27.90 -33.04
C ILE A 201 13.07 26.93 -32.03
N LYS A 202 14.05 27.39 -31.24
CA LYS A 202 14.62 26.60 -30.15
C LYS A 202 13.61 26.48 -29.01
N VAL A 203 13.23 25.26 -28.68
CA VAL A 203 12.25 24.96 -27.65
C VAL A 203 12.96 24.81 -26.29
N PRO A 204 12.59 25.58 -25.25
CA PRO A 204 13.26 25.55 -23.95
C PRO A 204 12.85 24.35 -23.07
N LEU A 205 12.05 23.43 -23.60
CA LEU A 205 11.46 22.28 -22.91
C LEU A 205 12.50 21.43 -22.18
N LYS A 206 12.48 21.50 -20.85
CA LYS A 206 13.30 20.72 -19.92
C LYS A 206 12.64 19.42 -19.54
N GLY A 207 11.34 19.40 -19.27
CA GLY A 207 10.64 18.18 -18.87
C GLY A 207 9.34 17.97 -19.65
N LEU A 208 9.09 16.72 -20.05
CA LEU A 208 7.86 16.30 -20.72
C LEU A 208 7.28 15.10 -19.98
N VAL A 209 6.02 15.20 -19.56
CA VAL A 209 5.24 14.08 -19.02
C VAL A 209 4.10 13.78 -19.98
N CYS A 210 4.04 12.54 -20.47
CA CYS A 210 2.91 12.05 -21.24
C CYS A 210 2.07 11.11 -20.38
N ALA A 211 0.76 11.10 -20.56
CA ALA A 211 -0.14 10.19 -19.87
C ALA A 211 -1.07 9.46 -20.85
N SER A 212 -1.46 8.23 -20.49
CA SER A 212 -2.42 7.43 -21.25
C SER A 212 -3.01 6.31 -20.39
N ASN A 213 -4.21 5.87 -20.72
CA ASN A 213 -4.84 4.66 -20.18
C ASN A 213 -4.47 3.38 -20.98
N GLU A 214 -3.84 3.55 -22.15
CA GLU A 214 -3.52 2.48 -23.10
C GLU A 214 -2.03 2.54 -23.51
N PHE A 215 -1.52 1.42 -24.03
CA PHE A 215 -0.20 1.33 -24.68
C PHE A 215 -0.31 1.69 -26.17
N PRO A 216 0.79 2.11 -26.82
CA PRO A 216 0.77 2.33 -28.26
C PRO A 216 0.45 1.02 -28.98
N THR A 217 -0.50 1.06 -29.90
CA THR A 217 -0.78 -0.09 -30.77
C THR A 217 0.42 -0.39 -31.66
N PRO A 218 0.82 -1.68 -31.81
CA PRO A 218 1.95 -2.07 -32.66
C PRO A 218 1.82 -1.56 -34.09
N ASN A 219 2.95 -1.29 -34.75
CA ASN A 219 3.03 -0.92 -36.18
C ASN A 219 2.43 0.44 -36.59
N GLN A 220 2.03 1.30 -35.65
CA GLN A 220 1.55 2.66 -35.95
C GLN A 220 2.65 3.74 -35.95
N GLY A 221 3.92 3.35 -35.82
CA GLY A 221 5.06 4.29 -35.71
C GLY A 221 5.14 5.03 -34.36
N LEU A 222 4.23 4.73 -33.43
CA LEU A 222 4.18 5.29 -32.07
C LEU A 222 5.28 4.76 -31.15
N GLU A 223 5.81 3.57 -31.47
CA GLU A 223 6.90 2.91 -30.73
C GLU A 223 8.15 3.80 -30.65
N ALA A 224 8.42 4.58 -31.70
CA ALA A 224 9.52 5.53 -31.72
C ALA A 224 9.36 6.62 -30.66
N LEU A 225 8.14 7.15 -30.48
CA LEU A 225 7.85 8.13 -29.43
C LEU A 225 7.90 7.46 -28.06
N TYR A 226 7.36 6.26 -27.93
CA TYR A 226 7.33 5.51 -26.68
C TYR A 226 8.74 5.18 -26.18
N ASP A 227 9.67 4.79 -27.05
CA ASP A 227 11.08 4.52 -26.70
C ASP A 227 11.80 5.75 -26.12
N ARG A 228 11.32 6.96 -26.41
CA ARG A 228 11.86 8.23 -25.91
C ARG A 228 11.29 8.65 -24.55
N LEU A 229 10.23 7.99 -24.10
CA LEU A 229 9.69 8.15 -22.76
C LEU A 229 10.45 7.19 -21.83
N ILE A 230 11.50 7.72 -21.21
CA ILE A 230 12.50 6.93 -20.47
C ILE A 230 11.93 6.40 -19.17
N ILE A 231 11.30 7.27 -18.37
CA ILE A 231 10.68 6.88 -17.11
C ILE A 231 9.23 6.47 -17.40
N ARG A 232 8.80 5.31 -16.91
CA ARG A 232 7.47 4.76 -17.12
C ARG A 232 6.89 4.33 -15.78
N LEU A 233 5.73 4.86 -15.45
CA LEU A 233 5.10 4.72 -14.14
C LEU A 233 3.65 4.29 -14.27
N LYS A 234 3.29 3.23 -13.54
CA LYS A 234 1.90 2.81 -13.35
C LYS A 234 1.31 3.61 -12.18
N VAL A 235 0.29 4.43 -12.45
CA VAL A 235 -0.37 5.29 -11.46
C VAL A 235 -1.78 4.77 -11.20
N LEU A 236 -1.94 4.08 -10.07
CA LEU A 236 -3.21 3.50 -9.62
C LEU A 236 -4.05 4.49 -8.79
N SER A 237 -5.31 4.15 -8.55
CA SER A 237 -6.15 4.85 -7.57
C SER A 237 -5.60 4.71 -6.16
N VAL A 238 -6.09 5.54 -5.24
CA VAL A 238 -5.75 5.42 -3.82
C VAL A 238 -6.35 4.13 -3.26
N GLU A 239 -5.55 3.31 -2.59
CA GLU A 239 -5.94 2.00 -2.05
C GLU A 239 -6.11 2.02 -0.53
N LYS A 240 -5.28 2.77 0.20
CA LYS A 240 -5.37 2.78 1.67
C LYS A 240 -6.56 3.62 2.11
N LYS A 241 -7.37 3.05 3.03
CA LYS A 241 -8.54 3.72 3.60
C LYS A 241 -8.21 5.08 4.21
N ALA A 242 -7.10 5.20 4.94
CA ALA A 242 -6.67 6.47 5.54
C ALA A 242 -6.40 7.56 4.50
N SER A 243 -5.70 7.22 3.41
CA SER A 243 -5.43 8.10 2.27
C SER A 243 -6.73 8.51 1.57
N PHE A 244 -7.67 7.58 1.38
CA PHE A 244 -8.96 7.84 0.74
C PHE A 244 -9.85 8.75 1.60
N GLU A 245 -9.92 8.50 2.92
CA GLU A 245 -10.62 9.38 3.85
C GLU A 245 -10.03 10.78 3.90
N ALA A 246 -8.70 10.89 3.86
CA ALA A 246 -8.00 12.17 3.85
C ALA A 246 -8.24 12.92 2.52
N LEU A 247 -8.33 12.20 1.40
CA LEU A 247 -8.75 12.73 0.11
C LEU A 247 -10.19 13.27 0.15
N LEU A 248 -11.14 12.51 0.73
CA LEU A 248 -12.53 12.92 0.84
C LEU A 248 -12.77 14.11 1.78
N LYS A 249 -11.94 14.26 2.82
CA LYS A 249 -12.02 15.40 3.75
C LYS A 249 -11.55 16.72 3.10
N GLY A 250 -10.93 16.69 1.92
CA GLY A 250 -10.57 17.88 1.15
C GLY A 250 -9.59 18.83 1.86
N ILE A 251 -8.79 18.32 2.80
CA ILE A 251 -8.07 19.16 3.77
C ILE A 251 -6.94 20.01 3.14
N ASP A 252 -6.46 19.70 1.92
CA ASP A 252 -5.30 20.39 1.33
C ASP A 252 -5.43 20.63 -0.19
N GLU A 253 -6.37 21.48 -0.62
CA GLU A 253 -6.33 22.11 -1.95
C GLU A 253 -5.43 23.36 -2.00
N ALA A 254 -4.72 23.68 -0.91
CA ALA A 254 -3.73 24.76 -0.94
C ALA A 254 -2.60 24.41 -1.92
N LYS A 255 -2.30 25.31 -2.88
CA LYS A 255 -1.12 25.16 -3.73
C LYS A 255 0.11 25.07 -2.81
N PRO A 256 0.94 24.02 -2.90
CA PRO A 256 2.10 23.89 -2.04
C PRO A 256 3.04 25.06 -2.30
N THR A 257 3.48 25.72 -1.23
CA THR A 257 4.45 26.81 -1.32
C THR A 257 5.84 26.22 -1.24
N ILE A 258 6.56 26.20 -2.37
CA ILE A 258 7.91 25.66 -2.42
C ILE A 258 8.89 26.68 -1.85
N THR A 259 9.63 26.30 -0.81
CA THR A 259 10.52 27.24 -0.09
C THR A 259 11.80 27.56 -0.85
N LYS A 260 12.32 26.61 -1.65
CA LYS A 260 13.60 26.73 -2.38
C LYS A 260 13.53 26.09 -3.79
N PRO A 261 12.78 26.68 -4.74
CA PRO A 261 12.66 26.15 -6.09
C PRO A 261 14.00 26.18 -6.84
N PHE A 262 14.20 25.27 -7.79
CA PHE A 262 15.38 25.21 -8.66
C PHE A 262 15.30 26.26 -9.76
N ASN A 263 16.45 26.87 -10.09
CA ASN A 263 16.54 27.82 -11.19
C ASN A 263 17.20 27.20 -12.44
N LEU A 264 17.17 27.95 -13.56
CA LEU A 264 17.72 27.49 -14.84
C LEU A 264 19.23 27.22 -14.82
N GLN A 265 20.00 28.00 -14.06
CA GLN A 265 21.45 27.82 -13.97
C GLN A 265 21.77 26.53 -13.21
N GLU A 266 21.08 26.28 -12.10
CA GLU A 266 21.24 25.06 -11.31
C GLU A 266 20.94 23.80 -12.13
N LEU A 267 19.91 23.81 -12.98
CA LEU A 267 19.60 22.69 -13.88
C LEU A 267 20.74 22.40 -14.86
N GLN A 268 21.37 23.45 -15.41
CA GLN A 268 22.52 23.30 -16.28
C GLN A 268 23.74 22.78 -15.52
N ASP A 269 23.97 23.29 -14.31
CA ASP A 269 25.05 22.87 -13.43
C ASP A 269 24.91 21.40 -13.02
N ILE A 270 23.70 20.94 -12.68
CA ILE A 270 23.41 19.52 -12.37
C ILE A 270 23.71 18.65 -13.59
N THR A 271 23.21 19.04 -14.77
CA THR A 271 23.45 18.29 -16.01
C THR A 271 24.94 18.22 -16.35
N GLN A 272 25.67 19.31 -16.11
CA GLN A 272 27.10 19.36 -16.38
C GLN A 272 27.91 18.53 -15.37
N LYS A 273 27.57 18.59 -14.08
CA LYS A 273 28.15 17.73 -13.03
C LYS A 273 27.86 16.25 -13.29
N ALA A 274 26.66 15.92 -13.75
CA ALA A 274 26.30 14.54 -14.07
C ALA A 274 27.18 13.94 -15.18
N LYS A 275 27.76 14.75 -16.07
CA LYS A 275 28.69 14.23 -17.10
C LYS A 275 30.03 13.77 -16.53
N SER A 276 30.48 14.33 -15.40
CA SER A 276 31.75 13.93 -14.76
C SER A 276 31.60 12.74 -13.82
N ILE A 277 30.37 12.35 -13.45
CA ILE A 277 30.11 11.19 -12.60
C ILE A 277 30.46 9.90 -13.35
N THR A 278 31.25 9.04 -12.71
CA THR A 278 31.61 7.72 -13.21
C THR A 278 30.74 6.62 -12.59
N PHE A 279 30.67 5.48 -13.28
CA PHE A 279 30.07 4.28 -12.72
C PHE A 279 31.12 3.55 -11.87
N SER A 280 30.75 3.15 -10.65
CA SER A 280 31.56 2.24 -9.85
C SER A 280 31.78 0.92 -10.59
N THR A 281 32.87 0.21 -10.30
CA THR A 281 33.14 -1.10 -10.94
C THR A 281 32.02 -2.11 -10.68
N GLN A 282 31.42 -2.07 -9.49
CA GLN A 282 30.28 -2.90 -9.09
C GLN A 282 29.03 -2.55 -9.91
N SER A 283 28.71 -1.27 -10.08
CA SER A 283 27.54 -0.85 -10.88
C SER A 283 27.66 -1.26 -12.36
N LEU A 284 28.87 -1.20 -12.94
CA LEU A 284 29.09 -1.68 -14.32
C LEU A 284 28.89 -3.19 -14.44
N LYS A 285 29.40 -3.96 -13.46
CA LYS A 285 29.17 -5.41 -13.40
C LYS A 285 27.68 -5.74 -13.31
N ALA A 286 26.95 -5.04 -12.44
CA ALA A 286 25.51 -5.20 -12.27
C ALA A 286 24.74 -4.87 -13.56
N LEU A 287 25.10 -3.78 -14.27
CA LEU A 287 24.50 -3.42 -15.56
C LEU A 287 24.77 -4.46 -16.65
N HIS A 288 26.00 -4.99 -16.73
CA HIS A 288 26.34 -6.05 -17.68
C HIS A 288 25.58 -7.34 -17.36
N HIS A 289 25.46 -7.68 -16.07
CA HIS A 289 24.70 -8.85 -15.63
C HIS A 289 23.21 -8.71 -15.95
N LEU A 290 22.61 -7.55 -15.64
CA LEU A 290 21.25 -7.19 -16.00
C LEU A 290 20.99 -7.37 -17.51
N LYS A 291 21.88 -6.82 -18.36
CA LYS A 291 21.76 -7.00 -19.81
C LYS A 291 21.81 -8.48 -20.22
N SER A 292 22.74 -9.25 -19.64
CA SER A 292 22.87 -10.68 -19.91
C SER A 292 21.67 -11.51 -19.45
N LEU A 293 21.02 -11.13 -18.33
CA LEU A 293 19.82 -11.79 -17.83
C LEU A 293 18.62 -11.54 -18.75
N ILE A 294 18.44 -10.30 -19.23
CA ILE A 294 17.40 -9.96 -20.21
C ILE A 294 17.61 -10.75 -21.52
N GLU A 295 18.85 -10.84 -22.01
CA GLU A 295 19.16 -11.64 -23.20
C GLU A 295 18.89 -13.13 -22.99
N THR A 296 19.21 -13.66 -21.81
CA THR A 296 18.92 -15.05 -21.44
C THR A 296 17.42 -15.33 -21.39
N HIS A 297 16.66 -14.44 -20.75
CA HIS A 297 15.20 -14.50 -20.70
C HIS A 297 14.59 -14.53 -22.11
N ASN A 298 15.00 -13.60 -22.98
CA ASN A 298 14.53 -13.55 -24.36
C ASN A 298 14.87 -14.81 -25.17
N LYS A 299 16.05 -15.42 -24.94
CA LYS A 299 16.46 -16.67 -25.60
C LYS A 299 15.67 -17.89 -25.11
N ALA A 300 15.21 -17.90 -23.85
CA ALA A 300 14.38 -18.99 -23.33
C ALA A 300 13.03 -19.03 -24.07
N LEU A 301 12.44 -17.87 -24.33
CA LEU A 301 11.21 -17.73 -25.11
C LEU A 301 11.34 -18.21 -26.57
N ASP A 302 12.54 -18.14 -27.16
CA ASP A 302 12.79 -18.66 -28.50
C ASP A 302 12.77 -20.19 -28.57
N LYS A 303 13.16 -20.88 -27.49
CA LYS A 303 13.23 -22.36 -27.46
C LYS A 303 11.87 -23.03 -27.32
N ASP A 304 10.94 -22.41 -26.59
CA ASP A 304 9.59 -22.93 -26.39
C ASP A 304 8.71 -22.84 -27.65
N THR A 305 9.15 -22.13 -28.69
CA THR A 305 8.39 -22.01 -29.96
C THR A 305 8.72 -23.10 -30.99
N THR A 306 9.69 -23.98 -30.73
CA THR A 306 10.13 -25.02 -31.71
C THR A 306 9.65 -26.44 -31.43
N ASP A 307 9.14 -26.77 -30.23
CA ASP A 307 8.66 -28.11 -29.92
C ASP A 307 7.14 -28.11 -29.63
N LEU A 308 6.39 -28.65 -30.59
CA LEU A 308 4.98 -29.02 -30.43
C LEU A 308 4.84 -30.13 -29.37
N ASP A 309 4.40 -29.81 -28.16
CA ASP A 309 3.43 -30.66 -27.46
C ASP A 309 2.58 -29.87 -26.45
N PHE A 310 1.28 -30.12 -26.50
CA PHE A 310 0.24 -29.40 -25.78
C PHE A 310 -0.05 -30.12 -24.46
N SER A 311 0.51 -29.67 -23.34
CA SER A 311 -0.16 -29.77 -22.02
C SER A 311 0.54 -28.95 -20.93
N LEU A 312 -0.26 -28.09 -20.28
CA LEU A 312 -0.11 -27.64 -18.90
C LEU A 312 1.14 -26.84 -18.53
N VAL A 313 1.26 -25.63 -19.07
CA VAL A 313 1.88 -24.50 -18.35
C VAL A 313 0.93 -23.30 -18.42
N SER A 314 0.70 -22.72 -17.26
CA SER A 314 -0.22 -21.63 -16.99
C SER A 314 0.06 -20.38 -17.84
N THR A 315 -1.02 -19.90 -18.46
CA THR A 315 -1.30 -18.56 -18.98
C THR A 315 -0.48 -17.41 -18.38
N GLN A 316 0.63 -17.04 -19.03
CA GLN A 316 1.00 -15.64 -19.30
C GLN A 316 1.72 -15.66 -20.65
N GLU A 317 1.19 -14.94 -21.64
CA GLU A 317 1.89 -14.69 -22.90
C GLU A 317 3.18 -13.92 -22.57
N SER A 318 4.31 -14.62 -22.47
CA SER A 318 5.59 -14.03 -22.14
C SER A 318 6.16 -13.30 -23.35
N GLU A 319 6.02 -11.99 -23.36
CA GLU A 319 6.51 -11.11 -24.41
C GLU A 319 8.02 -10.87 -24.31
N LYS A 320 8.68 -10.68 -25.47
CA LYS A 320 10.11 -10.36 -25.52
C LYS A 320 10.38 -8.94 -25.04
N ILE A 321 11.41 -8.78 -24.21
CA ILE A 321 11.86 -7.49 -23.69
C ILE A 321 12.92 -6.91 -24.64
N TYR A 322 12.54 -5.93 -25.46
CA TYR A 322 13.46 -5.17 -26.31
C TYR A 322 13.82 -3.82 -25.70
N ILE A 323 15.13 -3.53 -25.64
CA ILE A 323 15.69 -2.27 -25.15
C ILE A 323 16.73 -1.77 -26.16
N SER A 324 16.56 -0.54 -26.65
CA SER A 324 17.48 0.09 -27.60
C SER A 324 18.76 0.58 -26.91
N ASP A 325 19.88 0.63 -27.64
CA ASP A 325 21.14 1.21 -27.14
C ASP A 325 20.96 2.68 -26.72
N ARG A 326 20.09 3.40 -27.43
CA ARG A 326 19.71 4.77 -27.07
C ARG A 326 19.10 4.83 -25.68
N ARG A 327 18.22 3.88 -25.34
CA ARG A 327 17.61 3.83 -24.01
C ARG A 327 18.66 3.53 -22.95
N TRP A 328 19.60 2.62 -23.21
CA TRP A 328 20.74 2.38 -22.31
C TRP A 328 21.55 3.65 -22.02
N VAL A 329 21.88 4.44 -23.04
CA VAL A 329 22.58 5.72 -22.87
C VAL A 329 21.74 6.71 -22.06
N ALA A 330 20.43 6.82 -22.34
CA ALA A 330 19.55 7.74 -21.62
C ALA A 330 19.34 7.33 -20.15
N MET A 331 19.24 6.03 -19.87
CA MET A 331 19.20 5.47 -18.53
C MET A 331 20.52 5.74 -17.78
N ALA A 332 21.67 5.57 -18.44
CA ALA A 332 22.95 5.87 -17.83
C ALA A 332 23.08 7.34 -17.41
N GLU A 333 22.61 8.28 -18.23
CA GLU A 333 22.55 9.70 -17.88
C GLU A 333 21.60 9.98 -16.71
N LEU A 334 20.45 9.30 -16.67
CA LEU A 334 19.49 9.40 -15.57
C LEU A 334 20.11 8.96 -14.23
N LEU A 335 20.83 7.83 -14.23
CA LEU A 335 21.52 7.30 -13.05
C LEU A 335 22.61 8.26 -12.55
N ARG A 336 23.38 8.87 -13.45
CA ARG A 336 24.38 9.89 -13.08
C ARG A 336 23.75 11.11 -12.42
N VAL A 337 22.61 11.58 -12.94
CA VAL A 337 21.86 12.68 -12.32
C VAL A 337 21.36 12.26 -10.94
N ALA A 338 20.79 11.07 -10.80
CA ALA A 338 20.34 10.56 -9.50
C ALA A 338 21.47 10.50 -8.45
N ALA A 339 22.70 10.14 -8.87
CA ALA A 339 23.88 10.16 -8.01
C ALA A 339 24.25 11.59 -7.56
N VAL A 340 24.34 12.56 -8.48
CA VAL A 340 24.61 13.98 -8.13
C VAL A 340 23.58 14.51 -7.14
N LEU A 341 22.30 14.22 -7.38
CA LEU A 341 21.20 14.70 -6.56
C LEU A 341 21.13 14.02 -5.19
N SER A 342 21.77 12.86 -5.05
CA SER A 342 21.99 12.16 -3.77
C SER A 342 23.32 12.56 -3.11
N ASP A 343 23.99 13.62 -3.61
CA ASP A 343 25.30 14.11 -3.17
C ASP A 343 26.42 13.05 -3.24
N ARG A 344 26.40 12.22 -4.29
CA ARG A 344 27.43 11.22 -4.57
C ARG A 344 28.23 11.54 -5.84
N ASP A 345 29.50 11.17 -5.83
CA ASP A 345 30.44 11.38 -6.95
C ASP A 345 30.54 10.19 -7.92
N GLU A 346 29.84 9.09 -7.61
CA GLU A 346 29.77 7.88 -8.44
C GLU A 346 28.37 7.24 -8.43
N VAL A 347 28.06 6.50 -9.49
CA VAL A 347 26.86 5.64 -9.55
C VAL A 347 27.16 4.32 -8.84
N LEU A 348 26.31 3.96 -7.87
CA LEU A 348 26.42 2.71 -7.10
C LEU A 348 25.42 1.66 -7.65
N PRO A 349 25.61 0.37 -7.34
CA PRO A 349 24.72 -0.70 -7.81
C PRO A 349 23.24 -0.46 -7.47
N ILE A 350 22.96 0.07 -6.29
CA ILE A 350 21.61 0.38 -5.82
C ILE A 350 20.82 1.30 -6.78
N ASP A 351 21.51 2.18 -7.50
CA ASP A 351 20.87 3.13 -8.42
C ASP A 351 20.20 2.43 -9.60
N ILE A 352 20.67 1.22 -9.93
CA ILE A 352 20.10 0.37 -10.99
C ILE A 352 18.66 -0.01 -10.66
N MET A 353 18.22 0.04 -9.40
CA MET A 353 16.82 -0.15 -9.03
C MET A 353 15.88 0.86 -9.70
N LEU A 354 16.36 2.08 -10.02
CA LEU A 354 15.56 3.06 -10.78
C LEU A 354 15.18 2.54 -12.18
N LEU A 355 15.94 1.58 -12.73
CA LEU A 355 15.65 0.97 -14.02
C LEU A 355 14.38 0.10 -14.00
N LYS A 356 13.86 -0.26 -12.82
CA LYS A 356 12.53 -0.91 -12.70
C LYS A 356 11.43 -0.08 -13.36
N HIS A 357 11.62 1.24 -13.47
CA HIS A 357 10.69 2.15 -14.17
C HIS A 357 11.07 2.44 -15.62
N CYS A 358 12.21 1.95 -16.12
CA CYS A 358 12.70 2.31 -17.46
C CYS A 358 12.69 1.15 -18.46
N LEU A 359 12.77 -0.08 -17.95
CA LEU A 359 12.97 -1.28 -18.76
C LEU A 359 11.64 -1.85 -19.32
N TRP A 360 10.53 -1.71 -18.60
CA TRP A 360 9.25 -2.32 -18.98
C TRP A 360 8.56 -1.55 -20.11
N SER A 361 7.85 -2.28 -20.98
CA SER A 361 7.10 -1.71 -22.12
C SER A 361 5.63 -2.09 -22.13
N SER A 362 5.28 -3.21 -21.52
CA SER A 362 3.93 -3.71 -21.27
C SER A 362 3.78 -4.08 -19.79
N GLU A 363 2.54 -4.33 -19.37
CA GLU A 363 2.21 -4.62 -17.96
C GLU A 363 2.78 -5.97 -17.49
N SER A 364 2.87 -6.96 -18.37
CA SER A 364 3.46 -8.28 -18.10
C SER A 364 4.96 -8.21 -17.79
N HIS A 365 5.67 -7.21 -18.32
CA HIS A 365 7.11 -7.05 -18.08
C HIS A 365 7.44 -6.59 -16.65
N ILE A 366 6.49 -5.97 -15.92
CA ILE A 366 6.77 -5.31 -14.64
C ILE A 366 7.33 -6.31 -13.62
N ASP A 367 6.63 -7.43 -13.40
CA ASP A 367 7.03 -8.43 -12.42
C ASP A 367 8.31 -9.16 -12.84
N ILE A 368 8.44 -9.48 -14.13
CA ILE A 368 9.64 -10.13 -14.70
C ILE A 368 10.88 -9.25 -14.50
N ILE A 369 10.77 -7.95 -14.74
CA ILE A 369 11.89 -7.01 -14.59
C ILE A 369 12.31 -6.87 -13.13
N GLN A 370 11.36 -6.90 -12.19
CA GLN A 370 11.70 -6.86 -10.77
C GLN A 370 12.53 -8.09 -10.35
N ASP A 371 12.14 -9.30 -10.78
CA ASP A 371 12.90 -10.52 -10.53
C ASP A 371 14.29 -10.49 -11.18
N ILE A 372 14.39 -10.02 -12.42
CA ILE A 372 15.67 -9.87 -13.12
C ILE A 372 16.58 -8.85 -12.41
N LEU A 373 16.02 -7.73 -11.91
CA LEU A 373 16.79 -6.72 -11.18
C LEU A 373 17.30 -7.23 -9.84
N ALA A 374 16.48 -8.00 -9.11
CA ALA A 374 16.88 -8.63 -7.85
C ALA A 374 18.11 -9.54 -8.07
N LYS A 375 18.03 -10.45 -9.04
CA LYS A 375 19.14 -11.34 -9.45
C LYS A 375 20.37 -10.58 -9.93
N ALA A 376 20.18 -9.47 -10.64
CA ALA A 376 21.27 -8.65 -11.12
C ALA A 376 22.08 -8.02 -9.97
N LEU A 377 21.43 -7.72 -8.84
CA LEU A 377 22.03 -7.02 -7.71
C LEU A 377 22.62 -7.96 -6.65
N GLU A 378 22.03 -9.16 -6.46
CA GLU A 378 22.45 -10.21 -5.53
C GLU A 378 23.98 -10.39 -5.48
N ASN A 379 24.61 -10.58 -6.64
CA ASN A 379 26.06 -10.85 -6.73
C ASN A 379 26.96 -9.60 -6.76
N THR A 380 26.40 -8.40 -6.68
CA THR A 380 27.16 -7.14 -6.85
C THR A 380 27.29 -6.32 -5.59
N ILE A 381 26.32 -6.41 -4.68
CA ILE A 381 26.37 -5.82 -3.35
C ILE A 381 26.90 -6.92 -2.42
N HIS A 382 28.22 -7.12 -2.41
CA HIS A 382 28.82 -8.12 -1.52
C HIS A 382 28.67 -7.70 -0.06
N ILE A 383 27.80 -8.40 0.65
CA ILE A 383 27.69 -8.33 2.10
C ILE A 383 28.24 -9.66 2.62
N ASN A 384 29.31 -9.61 3.40
CA ASN A 384 29.82 -10.81 4.04
C ASN A 384 28.79 -11.25 5.09
N LEU A 385 28.00 -12.27 4.75
CA LEU A 385 27.00 -12.87 5.61
C LEU A 385 27.44 -14.25 6.12
N ASP A 386 28.72 -14.62 5.93
CA ASP A 386 29.26 -15.93 6.35
C ASP A 386 29.20 -16.09 7.88
N GLU A 387 29.26 -14.99 8.63
CA GLU A 387 29.06 -14.99 10.09
C GLU A 387 27.59 -15.19 10.51
N PHE A 388 26.64 -15.16 9.57
CA PHE A 388 25.21 -15.37 9.79
C PHE A 388 24.77 -16.71 9.22
N ASP A 389 25.59 -17.74 9.40
CA ASP A 389 25.19 -19.12 9.15
C ASP A 389 24.11 -19.53 10.17
N ILE A 390 22.89 -19.71 9.68
CA ILE A 390 21.72 -20.07 10.49
C ILE A 390 21.63 -21.59 10.67
N SER A 391 22.43 -22.37 9.93
CA SER A 391 22.39 -23.85 9.96
C SER A 391 22.64 -24.41 11.36
N HIS A 392 23.63 -23.88 12.10
CA HIS A 392 23.91 -24.30 13.46
C HIS A 392 22.71 -24.09 14.41
N LEU A 393 22.02 -22.95 14.29
CA LEU A 393 20.86 -22.66 15.13
C LEU A 393 19.65 -23.52 14.73
N GLN A 394 19.51 -23.83 13.44
CA GLN A 394 18.51 -24.78 12.97
C GLN A 394 18.78 -26.17 13.55
N ASP A 395 20.01 -26.67 13.43
CA ASP A 395 20.45 -27.96 13.99
C ASP A 395 20.24 -28.04 15.50
N GLU A 396 20.60 -26.98 16.24
CA GLU A 396 20.38 -26.90 17.68
C GLU A 396 18.89 -26.95 18.03
N TYR A 397 18.03 -26.22 17.29
CA TYR A 397 16.59 -26.34 17.42
C TYR A 397 16.11 -27.77 17.13
N GLU A 398 16.63 -28.44 16.10
CA GLU A 398 16.24 -29.81 15.79
C GLU A 398 16.57 -30.77 16.93
N VAL A 399 17.76 -30.61 17.51
CA VAL A 399 18.20 -31.40 18.67
C VAL A 399 17.28 -31.15 19.86
N GLN A 400 16.96 -29.89 20.17
CA GLN A 400 16.03 -29.58 21.27
C GLN A 400 14.64 -30.15 21.02
N TYR A 401 14.13 -30.05 19.80
CA TYR A 401 12.83 -30.59 19.43
C TYR A 401 12.79 -32.12 19.63
N GLU A 402 13.78 -32.87 19.16
CA GLU A 402 13.82 -34.33 19.32
C GLU A 402 14.07 -34.76 20.78
N LEU A 403 14.83 -33.99 21.56
CA LEU A 403 14.98 -34.23 22.99
C LEU A 403 13.65 -34.05 23.73
N VAL A 404 12.91 -32.96 23.46
CA VAL A 404 11.58 -32.73 24.03
C VAL A 404 10.64 -33.86 23.61
N LYS A 405 10.66 -34.28 22.34
CA LYS A 405 9.85 -35.40 21.83
C LYS A 405 10.08 -36.70 22.58
N THR A 406 11.34 -37.08 22.75
CA THR A 406 11.71 -38.36 23.36
C THR A 406 11.50 -38.37 24.87
N GLU A 407 11.82 -37.27 25.56
CA GLU A 407 11.70 -37.17 27.02
C GLU A 407 10.27 -36.87 27.48
N PHE A 408 9.51 -36.07 26.75
CA PHE A 408 8.18 -35.64 27.15
C PHE A 408 7.07 -36.51 26.59
N TYR A 409 7.31 -37.30 25.53
CA TYR A 409 6.28 -38.10 24.89
C TYR A 409 6.66 -39.58 24.67
N SER A 410 5.66 -40.46 24.65
CA SER A 410 5.78 -41.86 24.21
C SER A 410 4.54 -42.23 23.41
N ARG A 411 4.71 -42.75 22.19
CA ARG A 411 3.59 -43.09 21.28
C ARG A 411 2.56 -41.95 21.18
N ASN A 412 3.04 -40.70 21.08
CA ASN A 412 2.24 -39.46 21.03
C ASN A 412 1.39 -39.15 22.27
N LYS A 413 1.71 -39.72 23.43
CA LYS A 413 1.12 -39.35 24.74
C LYS A 413 2.16 -38.72 25.64
N ALA A 414 1.79 -37.70 26.41
CA ALA A 414 2.68 -37.00 27.31
C ALA A 414 3.03 -37.88 28.52
N LYS A 415 4.32 -37.90 28.84
CA LYS A 415 4.85 -38.50 30.06
C LYS A 415 4.72 -37.50 31.20
N LYS A 416 4.65 -38.03 32.43
CA LYS A 416 4.69 -37.20 33.64
C LYS A 416 6.13 -36.70 33.82
N VAL A 417 6.38 -35.43 33.51
CA VAL A 417 7.70 -34.77 33.62
C VAL A 417 7.71 -33.85 34.84
N SER A 418 8.82 -33.78 35.57
CA SER A 418 8.96 -32.90 36.73
C SER A 418 9.11 -31.44 36.30
N GLN A 419 8.64 -30.50 37.13
CA GLN A 419 8.77 -29.07 36.84
C GLN A 419 10.23 -28.65 36.63
N LYS A 420 11.17 -29.19 37.43
CA LYS A 420 12.61 -28.94 37.28
C LYS A 420 13.15 -29.30 35.89
N LYS A 421 12.67 -30.40 35.28
CA LYS A 421 13.04 -30.77 33.91
C LYS A 421 12.41 -29.81 32.91
N LYS A 422 11.15 -29.40 33.10
CA LYS A 422 10.52 -28.40 32.23
C LYS A 422 11.34 -27.11 32.21
N ASP A 423 11.72 -26.61 33.38
CA ASP A 423 12.51 -25.39 33.53
C ASP A 423 13.88 -25.53 32.84
N GLU A 424 14.52 -26.70 32.89
CA GLU A 424 15.80 -26.98 32.20
C GLU A 424 15.68 -26.86 30.67
N TYR A 425 14.67 -27.48 30.06
CA TYR A 425 14.45 -27.38 28.61
C TYR A 425 13.94 -25.99 28.18
N THR A 426 13.16 -25.31 29.03
CA THR A 426 12.76 -23.93 28.78
C THR A 426 13.96 -22.99 28.79
N ASN A 427 14.89 -23.12 29.76
CA ASN A 427 16.11 -22.32 29.81
C ASN A 427 17.04 -22.59 28.61
N ALA A 428 17.12 -23.84 28.13
CA ALA A 428 17.85 -24.17 26.91
C ALA A 428 17.24 -23.46 25.68
N CYS A 429 15.91 -23.41 25.59
CA CYS A 429 15.23 -22.64 24.56
C CYS A 429 15.46 -21.12 24.72
N ASP A 430 15.41 -20.59 25.95
CA ASP A 430 15.66 -19.17 26.20
C ASP A 430 17.06 -18.74 25.73
N THR A 431 18.07 -19.58 25.96
CA THR A 431 19.45 -19.32 25.51
C THR A 431 19.53 -19.25 23.97
N LEU A 432 18.78 -20.12 23.27
CA LEU A 432 18.69 -20.09 21.81
C LEU A 432 17.91 -18.87 21.29
N LEU A 433 16.82 -18.48 21.97
CA LEU A 433 16.08 -17.25 21.63
C LEU A 433 16.96 -16.01 21.76
N GLU A 434 17.72 -15.88 22.85
CA GLU A 434 18.66 -14.77 23.05
C GLU A 434 19.70 -14.70 21.93
N SER A 435 20.20 -15.87 21.49
CA SER A 435 21.13 -15.97 20.37
C SER A 435 20.50 -15.53 19.04
N ILE A 436 19.26 -15.94 18.77
CA ILE A 436 18.49 -15.54 17.58
C ILE A 436 18.21 -14.03 17.59
N MET A 437 17.74 -13.48 18.71
CA MET A 437 17.45 -12.05 18.86
C MET A 437 18.70 -11.19 18.66
N SER A 438 19.82 -11.60 19.23
CA SER A 438 21.12 -10.93 19.03
C SER A 438 21.54 -10.90 17.56
N LEU A 439 21.36 -11.99 16.83
CA LEU A 439 21.64 -12.03 15.39
C LEU A 439 20.65 -11.19 14.57
N GLN A 440 19.37 -11.18 14.93
CA GLN A 440 18.36 -10.33 14.30
C GLN A 440 18.72 -8.84 14.45
N GLU A 441 19.10 -8.42 15.66
CA GLU A 441 19.54 -7.05 15.92
C GLU A 441 20.80 -6.69 15.11
N ARG A 442 21.80 -7.58 15.08
CA ARG A 442 23.02 -7.39 14.27
C ARG A 442 22.70 -7.28 12.77
N LEU A 443 21.82 -8.13 12.23
CA LEU A 443 21.39 -8.04 10.83
C LEU A 443 20.64 -6.74 10.54
N ALA A 444 19.74 -6.31 11.45
CA ALA A 444 19.04 -5.03 11.31
C ALA A 444 20.00 -3.83 11.32
N GLN A 445 21.05 -3.88 12.15
CA GLN A 445 22.10 -2.86 12.15
C GLN A 445 22.89 -2.84 10.83
N ILE A 446 23.25 -4.01 10.29
CA ILE A 446 23.93 -4.12 8.99
C ILE A 446 23.03 -3.57 7.88
N TYR A 447 21.76 -3.97 7.84
CA TYR A 447 20.79 -3.48 6.86
C TYR A 447 20.70 -1.95 6.90
N ASN A 448 20.52 -1.35 8.08
CA ASN A 448 20.42 0.09 8.23
C ASN A 448 21.73 0.82 7.85
N THR A 449 22.88 0.24 8.19
CA THR A 449 24.19 0.78 7.83
C THR A 449 24.37 0.78 6.31
N GLN A 450 24.06 -0.35 5.65
CA GLN A 450 24.15 -0.47 4.19
C GLN A 450 23.17 0.45 3.49
N LYS A 451 21.92 0.51 3.95
CA LYS A 451 20.89 1.43 3.44
C LYS A 451 21.32 2.90 3.55
N SER A 452 21.97 3.27 4.65
CA SER A 452 22.49 4.63 4.83
C SER A 452 23.66 4.96 3.89
N SER A 453 24.53 3.99 3.62
CA SER A 453 25.67 4.11 2.70
C SER A 453 25.22 4.19 1.24
N LEU A 454 24.23 3.37 0.88
CA LEU A 454 23.65 3.25 -0.47
C LEU A 454 22.49 4.22 -0.70
N TYR A 455 22.31 5.20 0.18
CA TYR A 455 21.12 6.04 0.16
C TYR A 455 20.96 6.82 -1.16
N ASN A 456 19.79 6.67 -1.77
CA ASN A 456 19.30 7.40 -2.91
C ASN A 456 17.93 8.00 -2.61
N VAL A 457 17.80 9.32 -2.85
CA VAL A 457 16.59 10.11 -2.54
C VAL A 457 15.35 9.64 -3.32
N PHE A 458 15.57 9.04 -4.49
CA PHE A 458 14.51 8.64 -5.42
C PHE A 458 14.02 7.21 -5.21
N LEU A 459 14.67 6.43 -4.34
CA LEU A 459 14.26 5.06 -4.01
C LEU A 459 13.32 5.03 -2.79
N ASN A 460 12.54 3.95 -2.69
CA ASN A 460 11.65 3.65 -1.57
C ASN A 460 12.20 2.47 -0.76
N ASP A 461 11.64 2.23 0.43
CA ASP A 461 12.07 1.14 1.31
C ASP A 461 12.02 -0.23 0.62
N THR A 462 10.96 -0.48 -0.15
CA THR A 462 10.80 -1.70 -0.95
C THR A 462 11.92 -1.92 -1.96
N ASP A 463 12.53 -0.84 -2.48
CA ASP A 463 13.65 -0.96 -3.42
C ASP A 463 14.93 -1.41 -2.72
N TYR A 464 15.13 -0.98 -1.48
CA TYR A 464 16.24 -1.45 -0.65
C TYR A 464 16.03 -2.89 -0.22
N ASP A 465 14.79 -3.30 0.06
CA ASP A 465 14.47 -4.69 0.41
C ASP A 465 14.76 -5.65 -0.75
N ILE A 466 14.41 -5.25 -1.99
CA ILE A 466 14.74 -6.02 -3.19
C ILE A 466 16.26 -6.05 -3.44
N ALA A 467 16.94 -4.92 -3.30
CA ALA A 467 18.37 -4.85 -3.54
C ALA A 467 19.22 -5.56 -2.46
N LEU A 468 18.69 -5.69 -1.24
CA LEU A 468 19.33 -6.33 -0.08
C LEU A 468 18.61 -7.64 0.27
N GLN A 469 18.10 -8.36 -0.75
CA GLN A 469 17.29 -9.55 -0.59
C GLN A 469 17.97 -10.61 0.30
N ASP A 470 19.28 -10.81 0.20
CA ASP A 470 20.02 -11.77 1.06
C ASP A 470 19.84 -11.50 2.56
N ILE A 471 19.81 -10.22 2.96
CA ILE A 471 19.56 -9.85 4.36
C ILE A 471 18.09 -10.09 4.71
N ALA A 472 17.16 -9.69 3.82
CA ALA A 472 15.73 -9.87 4.04
C ALA A 472 15.36 -11.36 4.16
N GLU A 473 15.97 -12.23 3.35
CA GLU A 473 15.80 -13.68 3.41
C GLU A 473 16.33 -14.25 4.73
N LYS A 474 17.53 -13.86 5.17
CA LYS A 474 18.08 -14.29 6.46
C LYS A 474 17.26 -13.79 7.64
N GLN A 475 16.76 -12.55 7.59
CA GLN A 475 15.83 -12.01 8.59
C GLN A 475 14.56 -12.86 8.67
N THR A 476 13.97 -13.19 7.51
CA THR A 476 12.80 -14.06 7.41
C THR A 476 13.08 -15.47 7.97
N GLN A 477 14.26 -16.03 7.67
CA GLN A 477 14.66 -17.33 8.20
C GLN A 477 14.82 -17.33 9.72
N LEU A 478 15.44 -16.29 10.29
CA LEU A 478 15.57 -16.12 11.74
C LEU A 478 14.22 -15.89 12.42
N GLU A 479 13.33 -15.10 11.82
CA GLU A 479 11.98 -14.88 12.34
C GLU A 479 11.17 -16.19 12.39
N ARG A 480 11.29 -17.01 11.35
CA ARG A 480 10.72 -18.37 11.33
C ARG A 480 11.31 -19.26 12.42
N LEU A 481 12.62 -19.21 12.63
CA LEU A 481 13.28 -20.03 13.66
C LEU A 481 12.93 -19.56 15.08
N TYR A 482 12.87 -18.25 15.31
CA TYR A 482 12.39 -17.64 16.55
C TYR A 482 10.99 -18.17 16.88
N LEU A 483 10.08 -18.14 15.90
CA LEU A 483 8.72 -18.62 16.03
C LEU A 483 8.66 -20.10 16.41
N ALA A 484 9.45 -20.94 15.73
CA ALA A 484 9.54 -22.38 16.00
C ALA A 484 10.00 -22.67 17.43
N LEU A 485 10.90 -21.85 17.95
CA LEU A 485 11.51 -22.05 19.25
C LEU A 485 10.62 -21.53 20.39
N ASP A 486 9.91 -20.43 20.16
CA ASP A 486 8.86 -19.95 21.06
C ASP A 486 7.70 -20.96 21.17
N GLN A 487 7.32 -21.57 20.06
CA GLN A 487 6.40 -22.72 20.03
C GLN A 487 6.90 -23.87 20.89
N LEU A 488 8.16 -24.26 20.76
CA LEU A 488 8.74 -25.36 21.55
C LEU A 488 8.67 -25.07 23.06
N LYS A 489 8.91 -23.82 23.48
CA LYS A 489 8.73 -23.40 24.89
C LYS A 489 7.30 -23.58 25.35
N HIS A 490 6.33 -23.18 24.53
CA HIS A 490 4.92 -23.35 24.85
C HIS A 490 4.53 -24.84 24.99
N ILE A 491 5.09 -25.71 24.14
CA ILE A 491 4.92 -27.18 24.20
C ILE A 491 5.51 -27.74 25.50
N ILE A 492 6.71 -27.32 25.90
CA ILE A 492 7.37 -27.76 27.15
C ILE A 492 6.51 -27.39 28.37
N ALA A 493 5.95 -26.18 28.38
CA ALA A 493 5.11 -25.70 29.48
C ALA A 493 3.81 -26.51 29.60
N ARG A 494 3.07 -26.64 28.49
CA ARG A 494 1.69 -27.18 28.49
C ARG A 494 1.57 -28.69 28.23
N GLN A 495 2.61 -29.34 27.69
CA GLN A 495 2.60 -30.76 27.30
C GLN A 495 1.37 -31.15 26.45
N ILE A 496 1.18 -30.42 25.35
CA ILE A 496 0.04 -30.58 24.44
C ILE A 496 0.08 -31.98 23.80
N GLU A 497 -1.03 -32.72 23.84
CA GLU A 497 -1.14 -34.05 23.23
C GLU A 497 -2.02 -34.01 21.97
N PRO A 498 -1.59 -34.63 20.84
CA PRO A 498 -0.26 -35.24 20.62
C PRO A 498 0.85 -34.18 20.51
N MET A 499 2.13 -34.60 20.61
CA MET A 499 3.25 -33.67 20.44
C MET A 499 3.09 -32.91 19.11
N PRO A 500 3.04 -31.57 19.14
CA PRO A 500 2.93 -30.78 17.92
C PRO A 500 4.14 -31.04 17.01
N LEU A 501 3.91 -31.16 15.70
CA LEU A 501 4.94 -31.49 14.72
C LEU A 501 6.03 -30.43 14.60
N LYS A 502 7.18 -30.86 14.07
CA LYS A 502 8.34 -30.01 13.82
C LYS A 502 7.94 -28.96 12.79
N TYR A 503 7.88 -27.71 13.23
CA TYR A 503 7.90 -26.56 12.33
C TYR A 503 9.15 -26.68 11.45
N MET A 504 8.99 -26.71 10.12
CA MET A 504 9.99 -26.76 9.03
C MET A 504 9.98 -27.96 8.07
N ASP A 505 9.03 -28.92 8.10
CA ASP A 505 9.00 -29.95 7.05
C ASP A 505 7.92 -29.73 5.97
N LYS A 506 8.18 -28.80 5.04
CA LYS A 506 7.36 -28.64 3.82
C LYS A 506 7.37 -29.88 2.93
N SER A 507 8.33 -30.80 3.09
CA SER A 507 8.41 -32.02 2.25
C SER A 507 7.31 -33.04 2.56
N ARG A 508 6.56 -32.83 3.65
CA ARG A 508 5.45 -33.69 4.08
C ARG A 508 4.06 -33.19 3.68
N ILE A 509 3.92 -31.99 3.12
CA ILE A 509 2.59 -31.50 2.71
C ILE A 509 2.05 -32.42 1.60
N ILE A 510 0.95 -33.10 1.89
CA ILE A 510 0.33 -34.09 1.00
C ILE A 510 -0.75 -33.43 0.15
N TYR A 511 -1.52 -32.53 0.76
CA TYR A 511 -2.72 -31.96 0.16
C TYR A 511 -2.55 -30.47 -0.11
N HIS A 512 -2.94 -30.03 -1.31
CA HIS A 512 -2.82 -28.65 -1.77
C HIS A 512 -4.17 -28.16 -2.32
N PRO A 513 -5.20 -28.01 -1.47
CA PRO A 513 -6.51 -27.52 -1.90
C PRO A 513 -6.39 -26.10 -2.45
N LYS A 514 -6.98 -25.86 -3.63
CA LYS A 514 -7.08 -24.53 -4.24
C LYS A 514 -8.39 -23.83 -3.93
N THR A 515 -9.39 -24.60 -3.50
CA THR A 515 -10.73 -24.11 -3.19
C THR A 515 -11.16 -24.51 -1.78
N LYS A 516 -12.08 -23.75 -1.22
CA LYS A 516 -12.71 -24.05 0.07
C LYS A 516 -13.41 -25.42 0.06
N ASP A 517 -14.06 -25.78 -1.04
CA ASP A 517 -14.79 -27.06 -1.15
C ASP A 517 -13.84 -28.26 -1.14
N GLU A 518 -12.67 -28.15 -1.78
CA GLU A 518 -11.61 -29.15 -1.67
C GLU A 518 -11.11 -29.29 -0.22
N LEU A 519 -10.88 -28.15 0.45
CA LEU A 519 -10.46 -28.15 1.85
C LEU A 519 -11.54 -28.76 2.77
N LEU A 520 -12.82 -28.46 2.57
CA LEU A 520 -13.93 -29.05 3.32
C LEU A 520 -13.96 -30.58 3.19
N ASN A 521 -13.79 -31.10 1.98
CA ASN A 521 -13.76 -32.54 1.75
C ASN A 521 -12.60 -33.23 2.51
N LEU A 522 -11.43 -32.57 2.59
CA LEU A 522 -10.28 -33.09 3.35
C LEU A 522 -10.52 -33.04 4.86
N ILE A 523 -11.17 -31.98 5.37
CA ILE A 523 -11.46 -31.81 6.79
C ILE A 523 -12.51 -32.81 7.29
N ASP A 524 -13.51 -33.12 6.47
CA ASP A 524 -14.58 -34.08 6.77
C ASP A 524 -14.02 -35.51 6.93
N ASP A 525 -12.90 -35.82 6.28
CA ASP A 525 -12.15 -37.05 6.54
C ASP A 525 -11.36 -36.95 7.85
N LYS A 526 -11.89 -37.64 8.88
CA LYS A 526 -11.29 -37.70 10.22
C LYS A 526 -9.93 -38.41 10.26
N SER A 527 -9.55 -39.14 9.21
CA SER A 527 -8.25 -39.80 9.12
C SER A 527 -7.16 -38.88 8.59
N VAL A 528 -7.52 -37.79 7.90
CA VAL A 528 -6.57 -36.80 7.41
C VAL A 528 -6.01 -36.01 8.59
N TYR A 529 -4.69 -35.96 8.70
CA TYR A 529 -4.02 -35.08 9.64
C TYR A 529 -4.01 -33.65 9.10
N LEU A 530 -4.47 -32.67 9.89
CA LEU A 530 -4.73 -31.32 9.36
C LEU A 530 -3.45 -30.58 8.95
N GLY A 531 -2.30 -30.94 9.53
CA GLY A 531 -1.01 -30.33 9.18
C GLY A 531 -0.42 -30.83 7.87
N ASP A 532 -0.99 -31.87 7.25
CA ASP A 532 -0.58 -32.34 5.92
C ASP A 532 -1.24 -31.52 4.79
N ILE A 533 -2.00 -30.47 5.13
CA ILE A 533 -2.78 -29.63 4.21
C ILE A 533 -2.14 -28.25 4.09
N ASP A 534 -1.76 -27.86 2.88
CA ASP A 534 -1.38 -26.49 2.56
C ASP A 534 -2.63 -25.61 2.37
N THR A 535 -2.78 -24.62 3.24
CA THR A 535 -3.90 -23.68 3.24
C THR A 535 -3.55 -22.30 2.68
N SER A 536 -2.31 -22.09 2.22
CA SER A 536 -1.81 -20.78 1.77
C SER A 536 -2.60 -20.16 0.61
N ALA A 537 -3.25 -20.99 -0.22
CA ALA A 537 -4.09 -20.57 -1.34
C ALA A 537 -5.54 -20.22 -0.93
N ILE A 538 -5.96 -20.50 0.30
CA ILE A 538 -7.35 -20.39 0.75
C ILE A 538 -7.62 -19.02 1.32
N THR A 539 -8.65 -18.34 0.81
CA THR A 539 -9.04 -16.99 1.24
C THR A 539 -10.35 -16.96 2.05
N ASP A 540 -11.18 -18.00 1.96
CA ASP A 540 -12.44 -18.17 2.71
C ASP A 540 -12.41 -19.47 3.54
N MET A 541 -12.34 -19.32 4.85
CA MET A 541 -12.39 -20.41 5.84
C MET A 541 -13.73 -20.44 6.60
N SER A 542 -14.76 -19.78 6.07
CA SER A 542 -16.04 -19.72 6.77
C SER A 542 -16.70 -21.11 6.90
N GLY A 543 -17.05 -21.48 8.12
CA GLY A 543 -17.78 -22.70 8.43
C GLY A 543 -17.00 -24.01 8.32
N LEU A 544 -15.66 -24.00 8.18
CA LEU A 544 -14.88 -25.22 7.95
C LEU A 544 -15.07 -26.33 8.99
N PHE A 545 -15.23 -25.98 10.27
CA PHE A 545 -15.46 -26.92 11.37
C PHE A 545 -16.83 -26.72 12.03
N ARG A 546 -17.81 -26.19 11.28
CA ARG A 546 -19.15 -25.95 11.80
C ARG A 546 -19.80 -27.26 12.27
N ASP A 547 -20.24 -27.25 13.53
CA ASP A 547 -20.84 -28.36 14.26
C ASP A 547 -19.99 -29.65 14.19
N SER A 548 -18.67 -29.49 14.02
CA SER A 548 -17.76 -30.62 13.80
C SER A 548 -17.71 -31.54 15.01
N ASN A 549 -17.89 -32.83 14.74
CA ASN A 549 -17.72 -33.91 15.71
C ASN A 549 -16.27 -34.44 15.77
N ARG A 550 -15.35 -33.80 15.03
CA ARG A 550 -13.92 -34.12 15.05
C ARG A 550 -13.37 -33.95 16.47
N THR A 551 -12.52 -34.88 16.90
CA THR A 551 -11.92 -34.88 18.24
C THR A 551 -10.45 -34.50 18.22
N ASP A 552 -9.78 -34.77 17.11
CA ASP A 552 -8.37 -34.47 16.90
C ASP A 552 -8.27 -33.34 15.87
N PHE A 553 -7.82 -32.18 16.32
CA PHE A 553 -7.59 -31.00 15.49
C PHE A 553 -6.09 -30.72 15.33
N SER A 554 -5.22 -31.65 15.74
CA SER A 554 -3.78 -31.45 15.64
C SER A 554 -3.35 -31.17 14.20
N GLY A 555 -2.39 -30.27 14.06
CA GLY A 555 -1.87 -29.79 12.79
C GLY A 555 -2.56 -28.53 12.25
N ILE A 556 -3.71 -28.14 12.81
CA ILE A 556 -4.39 -26.89 12.44
C ILE A 556 -3.57 -25.64 12.81
N GLU A 557 -2.73 -25.76 13.83
CA GLU A 557 -1.82 -24.72 14.28
C GLU A 557 -0.76 -24.32 13.23
N TYR A 558 -0.52 -25.17 12.22
CA TYR A 558 0.44 -24.92 11.13
C TYR A 558 -0.18 -24.33 9.87
N TRP A 559 -1.49 -24.09 9.86
CA TRP A 559 -2.14 -23.52 8.69
C TRP A 559 -1.64 -22.11 8.42
N ASP A 560 -1.28 -21.86 7.16
CA ASP A 560 -1.01 -20.51 6.68
C ASP A 560 -2.35 -19.84 6.38
N VAL A 561 -2.81 -19.02 7.34
CA VAL A 561 -4.05 -18.25 7.21
C VAL A 561 -3.81 -16.80 6.80
N SER A 562 -2.59 -16.44 6.40
CA SER A 562 -2.23 -15.06 6.07
C SER A 562 -3.01 -14.50 4.88
N SER A 563 -3.45 -15.36 3.97
CA SER A 563 -4.31 -15.01 2.82
C SER A 563 -5.81 -14.95 3.15
N VAL A 564 -6.23 -15.35 4.36
CA VAL A 564 -7.65 -15.52 4.71
C VAL A 564 -8.31 -14.17 5.02
N VAL A 565 -9.47 -13.94 4.40
CA VAL A 565 -10.27 -12.72 4.59
C VAL A 565 -11.57 -13.00 5.35
N ASN A 566 -12.07 -14.24 5.33
CA ASN A 566 -13.35 -14.63 5.94
C ASN A 566 -13.19 -15.88 6.84
N MET A 567 -13.47 -15.73 8.14
CA MET A 567 -13.45 -16.81 9.14
C MET A 567 -14.81 -17.01 9.83
N ARG A 568 -15.89 -16.51 9.22
CA ARG A 568 -17.24 -16.61 9.77
C ARG A 568 -17.62 -18.04 10.13
N CYS A 569 -18.15 -18.27 11.33
CA CYS A 569 -18.63 -19.56 11.80
C CYS A 569 -17.59 -20.71 11.76
N MET A 570 -16.29 -20.43 11.63
CA MET A 570 -15.26 -21.46 11.38
C MET A 570 -15.31 -22.61 12.41
N PHE A 571 -15.44 -22.30 13.71
CA PHE A 571 -15.54 -23.29 14.80
C PHE A 571 -16.92 -23.27 15.49
N TYR A 572 -17.95 -22.79 14.80
CA TYR A 572 -19.32 -22.73 15.34
C TYR A 572 -19.73 -24.14 15.79
N GLY A 573 -20.12 -24.33 17.05
CA GLY A 573 -20.58 -25.61 17.58
C GLY A 573 -19.50 -26.68 17.74
N ALA A 574 -18.22 -26.36 17.49
CA ALA A 574 -17.10 -27.30 17.64
C ALA A 574 -16.76 -27.54 19.13
N LYS A 575 -17.61 -28.28 19.84
CA LYS A 575 -17.57 -28.41 21.31
C LYS A 575 -16.27 -28.97 21.88
N LYS A 576 -15.50 -29.71 21.08
CA LYS A 576 -14.22 -30.35 21.46
C LYS A 576 -12.98 -29.57 21.02
N PHE A 577 -13.16 -28.47 20.28
CA PHE A 577 -12.04 -27.65 19.81
C PHE A 577 -11.40 -26.88 20.97
N ASP A 578 -10.07 -26.97 21.08
CA ASP A 578 -9.23 -26.30 22.08
C ASP A 578 -7.75 -26.24 21.64
N GLN A 579 -7.48 -26.09 20.34
CA GLN A 579 -6.11 -26.06 19.80
C GLN A 579 -5.53 -24.64 19.81
N PRO A 580 -4.21 -24.48 20.03
CA PRO A 580 -3.55 -23.17 19.99
C PRO A 580 -3.67 -22.54 18.59
N LEU A 581 -3.99 -21.25 18.55
CA LEU A 581 -4.16 -20.47 17.31
C LEU A 581 -3.38 -19.16 17.35
N ASP A 582 -2.56 -18.94 18.36
CA ASP A 582 -1.79 -17.71 18.62
C ASP A 582 -0.77 -17.39 17.51
N PHE A 583 -0.41 -18.37 16.69
CA PHE A 583 0.51 -18.22 15.55
C PHE A 583 -0.16 -17.83 14.23
N TRP A 584 -1.48 -17.78 14.21
CA TRP A 584 -2.22 -17.40 13.01
C TRP A 584 -2.08 -15.92 12.71
N ASN A 585 -1.59 -15.60 11.50
CA ASN A 585 -1.63 -14.24 11.00
C ASN A 585 -3.04 -13.91 10.49
N VAL A 586 -3.86 -13.33 11.36
CA VAL A 586 -5.24 -12.93 11.04
C VAL A 586 -5.40 -11.48 10.58
N SER A 587 -4.29 -10.77 10.30
CA SER A 587 -4.28 -9.33 9.97
C SER A 587 -5.13 -8.96 8.74
N ASN A 588 -5.34 -9.91 7.83
CA ASN A 588 -6.16 -9.74 6.61
C ASN A 588 -7.64 -10.13 6.80
N VAL A 589 -8.01 -10.70 7.95
CA VAL A 589 -9.37 -11.17 8.22
C VAL A 589 -10.29 -9.98 8.50
N LYS A 590 -11.45 -9.96 7.82
CA LYS A 590 -12.46 -8.89 7.95
C LYS A 590 -13.73 -9.35 8.68
N ASP A 591 -14.08 -10.63 8.54
CA ASP A 591 -15.30 -11.22 9.11
C ASP A 591 -14.97 -12.38 10.06
N MET A 592 -15.19 -12.18 11.36
CA MET A 592 -15.01 -13.19 12.43
C MET A 592 -16.34 -13.57 13.10
N ARG A 593 -17.47 -13.31 12.44
CA ARG A 593 -18.80 -13.57 13.01
C ARG A 593 -18.94 -14.99 13.48
N SER A 594 -19.38 -15.14 14.73
CA SER A 594 -19.72 -16.44 15.32
C SER A 594 -18.60 -17.48 15.25
N MET A 595 -17.34 -17.06 15.13
CA MET A 595 -16.20 -17.95 14.89
C MET A 595 -16.08 -19.05 15.95
N PHE A 596 -16.22 -18.72 17.24
CA PHE A 596 -16.16 -19.66 18.37
C PHE A 596 -17.51 -19.86 19.07
N THR A 597 -18.62 -19.52 18.41
CA THR A 597 -19.95 -19.70 19.01
C THR A 597 -20.17 -21.16 19.38
N GLY A 598 -20.46 -21.47 20.64
CA GLY A 598 -20.71 -22.83 21.11
C GLY A 598 -19.47 -23.74 21.18
N ALA A 599 -18.26 -23.20 20.97
CA ALA A 599 -17.00 -23.91 21.21
C ALA A 599 -16.74 -24.05 22.73
N THR A 600 -17.53 -24.90 23.39
CA THR A 600 -17.63 -24.92 24.86
C THR A 600 -16.33 -25.29 25.59
N SER A 601 -15.38 -25.95 24.91
CA SER A 601 -14.11 -26.35 25.49
C SER A 601 -12.97 -25.36 25.24
N PHE A 602 -13.12 -24.47 24.26
CA PHE A 602 -12.05 -23.58 23.79
C PHE A 602 -11.62 -22.59 24.88
N ASN A 603 -10.32 -22.53 25.14
CA ASN A 603 -9.71 -21.61 26.09
C ASN A 603 -8.22 -21.33 25.77
N GLN A 604 -7.86 -21.20 24.49
CA GLN A 604 -6.48 -20.91 24.05
C GLN A 604 -6.23 -19.41 23.88
N PRO A 605 -4.99 -18.93 24.10
CA PRO A 605 -4.64 -17.51 23.98
C PRO A 605 -4.85 -17.01 22.55
N LEU A 606 -5.25 -15.75 22.43
CA LEU A 606 -5.53 -15.05 21.17
C LEU A 606 -5.03 -13.60 21.18
N ASP A 607 -4.29 -13.20 22.21
CA ASP A 607 -3.86 -11.81 22.45
C ASP A 607 -2.84 -11.30 21.43
N SER A 608 -2.17 -12.21 20.72
CA SER A 608 -1.24 -11.93 19.60
C SER A 608 -1.94 -11.54 18.30
N TRP A 609 -3.26 -11.75 18.18
CA TRP A 609 -3.99 -11.51 16.94
C TRP A 609 -4.12 -10.01 16.63
N ASP A 610 -3.67 -9.62 15.44
CA ASP A 610 -4.01 -8.32 14.87
C ASP A 610 -5.43 -8.37 14.27
N VAL A 611 -6.41 -7.94 15.06
CA VAL A 611 -7.82 -7.85 14.65
C VAL A 611 -8.21 -6.46 14.12
N SER A 612 -7.25 -5.58 13.82
CA SER A 612 -7.51 -4.19 13.42
C SER A 612 -8.32 -4.05 12.11
N SER A 613 -8.26 -5.07 11.25
CA SER A 613 -9.01 -5.18 10.00
C SER A 613 -10.44 -5.72 10.17
N VAL A 614 -10.78 -6.28 11.34
CA VAL A 614 -12.08 -6.92 11.59
C VAL A 614 -13.16 -5.86 11.80
N THR A 615 -14.28 -5.98 11.07
CA THR A 615 -15.40 -5.02 11.16
C THR A 615 -16.62 -5.58 11.89
N ASP A 616 -16.72 -6.90 12.02
CA ASP A 616 -17.90 -7.59 12.56
C ASP A 616 -17.46 -8.74 13.49
N MET A 617 -17.84 -8.64 14.77
CA MET A 617 -17.56 -9.62 15.83
C MET A 617 -18.85 -10.21 16.43
N TYR A 618 -19.98 -10.12 15.71
CA TYR A 618 -21.27 -10.65 16.14
C TYR A 618 -21.15 -12.11 16.61
N CYS A 619 -21.61 -12.39 17.83
CA CYS A 619 -21.60 -13.73 18.45
C CYS A 619 -20.23 -14.43 18.59
N MET A 620 -19.09 -13.74 18.45
CA MET A 620 -17.76 -14.38 18.32
C MET A 620 -17.47 -15.46 19.40
N PHE A 621 -17.76 -15.20 20.67
CA PHE A 621 -17.58 -16.12 21.81
C PHE A 621 -18.90 -16.56 22.46
N HIS A 622 -20.03 -16.44 21.75
CA HIS A 622 -21.34 -16.81 22.26
C HIS A 622 -21.35 -18.26 22.76
N ASN A 623 -21.68 -18.51 24.02
CA ASN A 623 -21.66 -19.81 24.69
C ASN A 623 -20.28 -20.53 24.70
N ALA A 624 -19.16 -19.81 24.54
CA ALA A 624 -17.81 -20.33 24.76
C ALA A 624 -17.53 -20.46 26.28
N ARG A 625 -18.17 -21.45 26.91
CA ARG A 625 -18.34 -21.53 28.38
C ARG A 625 -17.05 -21.55 29.19
N LYS A 626 -15.95 -22.09 28.65
CA LYS A 626 -14.64 -22.16 29.32
C LYS A 626 -13.70 -21.00 29.00
N PHE A 627 -13.99 -20.24 27.95
CA PHE A 627 -13.10 -19.20 27.46
C PHE A 627 -12.90 -18.09 28.50
N ASN A 628 -11.63 -17.81 28.83
CA ASN A 628 -11.20 -16.81 29.80
C ASN A 628 -9.74 -16.38 29.52
N GLN A 629 -9.44 -16.00 28.29
CA GLN A 629 -8.10 -15.59 27.85
C GLN A 629 -8.05 -14.08 27.60
N PRO A 630 -6.90 -13.42 27.83
CA PRO A 630 -6.78 -11.97 27.70
C PRO A 630 -7.05 -11.52 26.26
N LEU A 631 -7.78 -10.41 26.12
CA LEU A 631 -8.12 -9.79 24.82
C LEU A 631 -7.87 -8.27 24.80
N ASN A 632 -7.31 -7.70 25.88
CA ASN A 632 -7.21 -6.24 26.04
C ASN A 632 -6.25 -5.59 25.02
N SER A 633 -5.36 -6.37 24.41
CA SER A 633 -4.45 -5.92 23.34
C SER A 633 -5.14 -5.70 21.99
N TRP A 634 -6.36 -6.21 21.81
CA TRP A 634 -7.06 -6.14 20.53
C TRP A 634 -7.45 -4.72 20.14
N ASN A 635 -7.06 -4.33 18.93
CA ASN A 635 -7.54 -3.09 18.32
C ASN A 635 -8.92 -3.31 17.68
N VAL A 636 -9.98 -3.11 18.46
CA VAL A 636 -11.38 -3.25 18.01
C VAL A 636 -11.98 -1.97 17.42
N SER A 637 -11.17 -0.96 17.11
CA SER A 637 -11.66 0.36 16.68
C SER A 637 -12.43 0.35 15.36
N SER A 638 -12.26 -0.69 14.54
CA SER A 638 -12.97 -0.89 13.26
C SER A 638 -14.32 -1.60 13.40
N VAL A 639 -14.65 -2.14 14.57
CA VAL A 639 -15.84 -2.99 14.77
C VAL A 639 -17.11 -2.16 14.95
N GLU A 640 -18.17 -2.52 14.22
CA GLU A 640 -19.49 -1.85 14.31
C GLU A 640 -20.54 -2.65 15.10
N ASP A 641 -20.44 -3.97 15.15
CA ASP A 641 -21.38 -4.88 15.84
C ASP A 641 -20.61 -5.84 16.78
N MET A 642 -20.93 -5.74 18.07
CA MET A 642 -20.44 -6.63 19.14
C MET A 642 -21.59 -7.34 19.87
N SER A 643 -22.78 -7.35 19.27
CA SER A 643 -23.94 -7.95 19.90
C SER A 643 -23.73 -9.44 20.12
N ASN A 644 -24.18 -9.93 21.27
CA ASN A 644 -24.02 -11.31 21.73
C ASN A 644 -22.58 -11.84 21.83
N MET A 645 -21.54 -10.99 21.74
CA MET A 645 -20.14 -11.44 21.65
C MET A 645 -19.73 -12.41 22.77
N PHE A 646 -20.08 -12.12 24.02
CA PHE A 646 -19.79 -12.96 25.20
C PHE A 646 -21.06 -13.55 25.85
N TYR A 647 -22.18 -13.63 25.11
CA TYR A 647 -23.43 -14.18 25.64
C TYR A 647 -23.20 -15.60 26.17
N GLY A 648 -23.47 -15.85 27.45
CA GLY A 648 -23.29 -17.17 28.06
C GLY A 648 -21.83 -17.65 28.17
N ALA A 649 -20.83 -16.79 27.98
CA ALA A 649 -19.42 -17.07 28.23
C ALA A 649 -19.14 -17.09 29.75
N LYS A 650 -19.63 -18.14 30.42
CA LYS A 650 -19.75 -18.20 31.89
C LYS A 650 -18.47 -17.95 32.67
N LYS A 651 -17.30 -18.29 32.12
CA LYS A 651 -15.98 -18.17 32.77
C LYS A 651 -15.21 -16.90 32.42
N PHE A 652 -15.67 -16.14 31.43
CA PHE A 652 -14.95 -14.98 30.94
C PHE A 652 -14.96 -13.86 31.98
N ASP A 653 -13.77 -13.43 32.39
CA ASP A 653 -13.50 -12.36 33.37
C ASP A 653 -12.11 -11.75 33.10
N GLN A 654 -11.94 -11.17 31.91
CA GLN A 654 -10.67 -10.56 31.46
C GLN A 654 -10.86 -9.08 31.14
N PRO A 655 -9.86 -8.22 31.40
CA PRO A 655 -9.96 -6.79 31.17
C PRO A 655 -10.18 -6.47 29.68
N LEU A 656 -11.02 -5.46 29.43
CA LEU A 656 -11.39 -4.95 28.11
C LEU A 656 -11.34 -3.41 28.06
N ASP A 657 -10.76 -2.77 29.07
CA ASP A 657 -10.76 -1.33 29.30
C ASP A 657 -9.94 -0.54 28.26
N PHE A 658 -9.07 -1.20 27.48
CA PHE A 658 -8.32 -0.57 26.40
C PHE A 658 -9.04 -0.60 25.05
N TRP A 659 -10.20 -1.26 24.97
CA TRP A 659 -10.97 -1.33 23.74
C TRP A 659 -11.57 0.03 23.35
N ASN A 660 -11.23 0.49 22.14
CA ASN A 660 -11.88 1.64 21.54
C ASN A 660 -13.20 1.23 20.88
N VAL A 661 -14.29 1.25 21.64
CA VAL A 661 -15.64 0.87 21.19
C VAL A 661 -16.43 2.01 20.55
N ARG A 662 -15.81 3.14 20.21
CA ARG A 662 -16.51 4.34 19.73
C ARG A 662 -17.35 4.11 18.47
N ASN A 663 -16.99 3.15 17.63
CA ASN A 663 -17.71 2.86 16.39
C ASN A 663 -18.80 1.79 16.54
N VAL A 664 -18.90 1.15 17.70
CA VAL A 664 -19.87 0.09 17.96
C VAL A 664 -21.27 0.69 18.11
N LYS A 665 -22.22 0.20 17.30
CA LYS A 665 -23.63 0.63 17.31
C LYS A 665 -24.53 -0.31 18.10
N ASP A 666 -24.25 -1.61 18.04
CA ASP A 666 -25.05 -2.67 18.68
C ASP A 666 -24.20 -3.43 19.73
N MET A 667 -24.57 -3.27 21.00
CA MET A 667 -24.00 -3.98 22.16
C MET A 667 -25.04 -4.88 22.84
N SER A 668 -26.15 -5.16 22.15
CA SER A 668 -27.24 -5.97 22.69
C SER A 668 -26.72 -7.33 23.14
N TYR A 669 -27.16 -7.79 24.30
CA TYR A 669 -26.81 -9.12 24.84
C TYR A 669 -25.30 -9.40 25.01
N MET A 670 -24.40 -8.40 24.89
CA MET A 670 -22.96 -8.62 24.81
C MET A 670 -22.40 -9.48 25.96
N PHE A 671 -22.81 -9.21 27.20
CA PHE A 671 -22.42 -9.95 28.41
C PHE A 671 -23.59 -10.71 29.05
N CYS A 672 -24.69 -10.92 28.32
CA CYS A 672 -25.87 -11.59 28.87
C CYS A 672 -25.52 -13.03 29.28
N GLY A 673 -25.69 -13.36 30.56
CA GLY A 673 -25.35 -14.66 31.13
C GLY A 673 -23.84 -14.93 31.29
N ALA A 674 -22.97 -13.95 31.08
CA ALA A 674 -21.54 -14.01 31.41
C ALA A 674 -21.36 -13.90 32.93
N SER A 675 -21.74 -14.97 33.64
CA SER A 675 -21.95 -14.95 35.09
C SER A 675 -20.73 -14.55 35.93
N SER A 676 -19.50 -14.75 35.42
CA SER A 676 -18.26 -14.43 36.15
C SER A 676 -17.71 -13.04 35.84
N PHE A 677 -18.17 -12.38 34.77
CA PHE A 677 -17.57 -11.14 34.28
C PHE A 677 -17.73 -9.99 35.28
N ASN A 678 -16.61 -9.41 35.72
CA ASN A 678 -16.59 -8.28 36.65
C ASN A 678 -15.40 -7.33 36.43
N GLN A 679 -15.17 -6.93 35.18
CA GLN A 679 -14.04 -6.08 34.79
C GLN A 679 -14.47 -4.64 34.48
N PRO A 680 -13.62 -3.63 34.75
CA PRO A 680 -13.96 -2.23 34.54
C PRO A 680 -14.21 -1.94 33.05
N LEU A 681 -15.24 -1.13 32.78
CA LEU A 681 -15.65 -0.70 31.44
C LEU A 681 -15.93 0.81 31.38
N ASP A 682 -15.61 1.55 32.44
CA ASP A 682 -15.88 2.99 32.59
C ASP A 682 -15.10 3.85 31.58
N SER A 683 -14.02 3.34 31.01
CA SER A 683 -13.24 3.97 29.94
C SER A 683 -13.92 3.95 28.57
N TRP A 684 -14.96 3.13 28.37
CA TRP A 684 -15.59 2.93 27.07
C TRP A 684 -16.37 4.16 26.59
N ASN A 685 -16.07 4.61 25.36
CA ASN A 685 -16.83 5.67 24.71
C ASN A 685 -18.05 5.10 23.97
N VAL A 686 -19.16 4.93 24.69
CA VAL A 686 -20.40 4.33 24.16
C VAL A 686 -21.35 5.31 23.46
N ARG A 687 -20.92 6.54 23.16
CA ARG A 687 -21.81 7.61 22.65
C ARG A 687 -22.54 7.27 21.35
N ASN A 688 -21.99 6.38 20.53
CA ASN A 688 -22.59 5.99 19.25
C ASN A 688 -23.43 4.71 19.34
N ALA A 689 -23.46 4.04 20.49
CA ALA A 689 -24.27 2.85 20.69
C ALA A 689 -25.77 3.23 20.71
N THR A 690 -26.55 2.54 19.89
CA THR A 690 -28.01 2.73 19.79
C THR A 690 -28.78 1.60 20.47
N LYS A 691 -28.17 0.42 20.65
CA LYS A 691 -28.82 -0.77 21.21
C LYS A 691 -27.98 -1.41 22.31
N MET A 692 -28.55 -1.55 23.50
CA MET A 692 -27.93 -2.11 24.70
C MET A 692 -28.88 -3.04 25.49
N GLN A 693 -29.98 -3.46 24.87
CA GLN A 693 -30.94 -4.34 25.53
C GLN A 693 -30.26 -5.64 26.00
N TYR A 694 -30.60 -6.03 27.22
CA TYR A 694 -30.07 -7.22 27.88
C TYR A 694 -28.53 -7.31 28.02
N MET A 695 -27.77 -6.21 27.81
CA MET A 695 -26.30 -6.26 27.76
C MET A 695 -25.66 -7.00 28.95
N PHE A 696 -26.15 -6.79 30.17
CA PHE A 696 -25.68 -7.43 31.41
C PHE A 696 -26.72 -8.36 32.04
N LYS A 697 -27.76 -8.78 31.29
CA LYS A 697 -28.82 -9.64 31.83
C LYS A 697 -28.20 -10.93 32.37
N GLY A 698 -28.38 -11.23 33.66
CA GLY A 698 -27.82 -12.43 34.28
C GLY A 698 -26.29 -12.46 34.42
N ALA A 699 -25.59 -11.34 34.24
CA ALA A 699 -24.18 -11.19 34.60
C ALA A 699 -24.06 -11.04 36.12
N THR A 700 -24.22 -12.16 36.84
CA THR A 700 -24.44 -12.17 38.30
C THR A 700 -23.31 -11.56 39.12
N SER A 701 -22.06 -11.61 38.65
CA SER A 701 -20.90 -11.04 39.34
C SER A 701 -20.57 -9.59 38.98
N PHE A 702 -21.20 -9.04 37.92
CA PHE A 702 -20.85 -7.71 37.43
C PHE A 702 -21.24 -6.63 38.44
N ASN A 703 -20.24 -5.89 38.95
CA ASN A 703 -20.44 -4.78 39.86
C ASN A 703 -19.38 -3.68 39.69
N GLN A 704 -19.24 -3.18 38.47
CA GLN A 704 -18.31 -2.10 38.12
C GLN A 704 -19.05 -0.79 37.82
N PRO A 705 -18.44 0.38 38.10
CA PRO A 705 -19.06 1.67 37.82
C PRO A 705 -19.24 1.88 36.31
N LEU A 706 -20.36 2.51 35.93
CA LEU A 706 -20.73 2.85 34.54
C LEU A 706 -21.25 4.29 34.42
N ASP A 707 -21.09 5.10 35.47
CA ASP A 707 -21.63 6.46 35.56
C ASP A 707 -20.99 7.44 34.54
N SER A 708 -19.81 7.11 34.03
CA SER A 708 -19.10 7.87 32.98
C SER A 708 -19.72 7.70 31.59
N TRP A 709 -20.58 6.70 31.38
CA TRP A 709 -21.10 6.38 30.05
C TRP A 709 -22.08 7.44 29.53
N ASN A 710 -21.84 7.90 28.30
CA ASN A 710 -22.80 8.75 27.59
C ASN A 710 -23.79 7.89 26.78
N VAL A 711 -24.91 7.56 27.41
CA VAL A 711 -25.98 6.73 26.82
C VAL A 711 -27.06 7.53 26.07
N SER A 712 -26.83 8.80 25.73
CA SER A 712 -27.88 9.66 25.15
C SER A 712 -28.41 9.20 23.79
N SER A 713 -27.62 8.39 23.08
CA SER A 713 -27.95 7.86 21.75
C SER A 713 -28.61 6.48 21.81
N VAL A 714 -28.71 5.87 23.00
CA VAL A 714 -29.30 4.54 23.17
C VAL A 714 -30.81 4.64 22.98
N GLU A 715 -31.32 3.88 22.01
CA GLU A 715 -32.73 3.76 21.66
C GLU A 715 -33.40 2.60 22.40
N ASP A 716 -32.68 1.52 22.69
CA ASP A 716 -33.19 0.36 23.44
C ASP A 716 -32.20 -0.08 24.52
N MET A 717 -32.66 -0.03 25.78
CA MET A 717 -31.93 -0.45 26.98
C MET A 717 -32.76 -1.46 27.81
N SER A 718 -33.79 -2.05 27.21
CA SER A 718 -34.72 -2.94 27.89
C SER A 718 -33.98 -4.09 28.60
N SER A 719 -34.32 -4.31 29.87
CA SER A 719 -33.78 -5.40 30.69
C SER A 719 -32.24 -5.47 30.77
N MET A 720 -31.52 -4.35 30.58
CA MET A 720 -30.05 -4.32 30.53
C MET A 720 -29.38 -5.02 31.74
N PHE A 721 -29.92 -4.82 32.95
CA PHE A 721 -29.41 -5.40 34.21
C PHE A 721 -30.34 -6.45 34.83
N GLU A 722 -31.33 -6.97 34.08
CA GLU A 722 -32.27 -7.95 34.61
C GLU A 722 -31.50 -9.20 35.09
N LYS A 723 -31.63 -9.58 36.36
CA LYS A 723 -30.87 -10.67 37.01
C LYS A 723 -29.35 -10.44 37.16
N ALA A 724 -28.85 -9.22 36.99
CA ALA A 724 -27.48 -8.85 37.38
C ALA A 724 -27.39 -8.62 38.91
N THR A 725 -27.42 -9.71 39.68
CA THR A 725 -27.69 -9.66 41.14
C THR A 725 -26.69 -8.89 41.99
N SER A 726 -25.44 -8.73 41.53
CA SER A 726 -24.41 -7.99 42.29
C SER A 726 -24.35 -6.51 41.95
N PHE A 727 -24.99 -6.06 40.86
CA PHE A 727 -24.87 -4.68 40.40
C PHE A 727 -25.62 -3.73 41.34
N ASN A 728 -24.90 -2.81 41.99
CA ASN A 728 -25.46 -1.86 42.95
C ASN A 728 -24.96 -0.41 42.80
N HIS A 729 -24.30 -0.09 41.68
CA HIS A 729 -23.80 1.26 41.40
C HIS A 729 -24.90 2.23 40.95
N SER A 730 -24.72 3.52 41.25
CA SER A 730 -25.66 4.57 40.84
C SER A 730 -25.54 4.86 39.33
N LEU A 731 -26.70 5.08 38.69
CA LEU A 731 -26.83 5.45 37.27
C LEU A 731 -27.46 6.84 37.08
N GLU A 732 -27.47 7.68 38.13
CA GLU A 732 -28.13 9.00 38.10
C GLU A 732 -27.55 9.98 37.07
N SER A 733 -26.29 9.77 36.63
CA SER A 733 -25.63 10.58 35.60
C SER A 733 -26.17 10.32 34.18
N TRP A 734 -26.87 9.20 33.96
CA TRP A 734 -27.33 8.79 32.64
C TRP A 734 -28.48 9.67 32.14
N ARG A 735 -28.26 10.31 30.99
CA ARG A 735 -29.28 11.11 30.31
C ARG A 735 -29.95 10.29 29.21
N LEU A 736 -31.10 9.71 29.53
CA LEU A 736 -31.87 8.89 28.59
C LEU A 736 -32.66 9.76 27.60
N ASN A 737 -32.77 9.29 26.35
CA ASN A 737 -33.65 9.92 25.36
C ASN A 737 -35.11 9.64 25.73
N LYS A 738 -35.88 10.70 25.99
CA LYS A 738 -37.27 10.65 26.50
C LYS A 738 -38.27 9.88 25.61
N ARG A 739 -37.88 9.45 24.40
CA ARG A 739 -38.76 8.73 23.46
C ARG A 739 -38.88 7.22 23.69
N TYR A 740 -38.00 6.60 24.49
CA TYR A 740 -37.90 5.13 24.56
C TYR A 740 -37.88 4.56 25.98
N VAL A 741 -38.46 5.27 26.95
CA VAL A 741 -38.61 4.76 28.32
C VAL A 741 -39.72 3.71 28.36
N TYR A 742 -39.38 2.46 28.09
CA TYR A 742 -40.13 1.31 28.60
C TYR A 742 -39.22 0.54 29.57
N THR A 743 -39.76 0.39 30.77
CA THR A 743 -39.21 -0.08 32.05
C THR A 743 -38.24 -1.24 32.02
#